data_AF-A0A520KKY1-F1
#
_entry.id   AF-A0A520KKY1-F1
#
_cell.length_a   1.000
_cell.length_b   1.000
_cell.length_c   1.000
_cell.angle_alpha   90.00
_cell.angle_beta   90.00
_cell.angle_gamma   90.00
#
_symmetry.space_group_name_H-M   'P 1'
#
loop_
_entity.id
_entity.type
_entity.pdbx_description
1 polymer ?
#
loop_
_entity_poly.entity_id
_entity_poly.type
_entity_poly.pdbx_seq_one_letter_code
_entity_poly.pdbx_strand_id
1 'polypeptide(L)'
;MVKKEDITDLIIENRRTVIVVLVIVSLIMAAGALNIERSTDLEDFEVDNIETQKMEYIQENFTTEGAGDEETEILQLIFKGENVLTRDSLENSLYFQKELHENHAINQTLKEDGVTDIANFIPLYHIIDNKTERLEEKAEDIENRSEELENRSEELQEWEKELSNRSDQLYSELENETEDLNESKEAIEEYREIEEININETAEDPIQITIDEDYLVDFLTNIQENITRITEKEEEIQDKTDDIQKELEKINENSTKINETNYEEDIENNTISSSTQIINETTQEIQEKIQDLDDPAQRDEQLIDETQDKLNEIEAEWELINETANDLDNETEFKDEIDNISRSINKTEVLIEDIRTIHLEIEDEWLDLAGKVEEDLDSIDEIIIGDPDPEVLENEIQSIVTQIIIGDFDEDELAEEFWDELKEGEFELAEGEITVVLEENIPELVNSIERIEVILEELDEIAEEEMELAEEFEELDEAFEEFEDDVKELERLEEQVMEPEFPSIERQIEIVENMSDEEFRDTLDSVLDVNGEFDQVNELLPMDYVEGSLEAESRMMLIELKDDNIDEIYGFDDIQEIQIEIKDIAGEQTDEDILVLSTSLINDEVDRAMEDTLSIIAPLAILLVFGLLVMVYRDTLDILAGMFGIGLVILWTYGFMGIAGIQFNQIFVAVPALMIGLSIDYAIHVFMRYREQRERAGRDLSFIGHLLLSIPGVKQLFSQREKEVVEGMKIALPAVGFALALVTVTTAIGFLANLTSNIPPVREFGVVNAFGVFSALIIFGALIPAIKVELDSYLESKGRGRIKKAFGKGGGSLSKALGSGSSLAKDKYMVVVVLAVFLAGAGVIGAFYVDTTFEDEDFLPEDDSGWVSMVLDTDEYHTREAVEHINENFIRADLNGKILFEGNITDDETLKMINESEERIGKLDVVAILPDGEPDLDSPLELMQDVKEHNETFNETYQAADTTGDGVPDKNITTLYDMLFEIEEDQASQVIHKVGDEYKALLITVSILGDASDREITDEFREVAAAVSIDGVEATATGTPIVMYTIQDQVLETVLDGLIAAFIAVLIFLMVMYRLTAGSALLGFFTTLPVLLAVSWVLGTMYLLDIPFNVITGTITSLTIGLGVAYSIHITERFNIETKERERDIDEALDETVLGTGGALLGSAATTMSGFGVLIFSIITPLREFGLVAALSILYAFLASVIVLPSLIKIWSLYVKSKSPESLIERFTSPKEPEKGN
;
A
#
# COMPACT_ATOMS: atom_id res chain seq x y z
N MET A 1 -5.55 10.28 -71.00
CA MET A 1 -6.12 9.01 -70.50
C MET A 1 -5.61 7.90 -71.39
N VAL A 2 -4.86 6.96 -70.82
CA VAL A 2 -4.54 5.68 -71.46
C VAL A 2 -5.86 4.97 -71.78
N LYS A 3 -6.05 4.41 -72.98
CA LYS A 3 -7.30 3.71 -73.29
C LYS A 3 -7.33 2.39 -72.52
N LYS A 4 -8.52 1.94 -72.10
CA LYS A 4 -8.70 0.66 -71.38
C LYS A 4 -8.10 -0.53 -72.16
N GLU A 5 -8.13 -0.43 -73.49
CA GLU A 5 -7.57 -1.40 -74.45
C GLU A 5 -6.03 -1.48 -74.34
N ASP A 6 -5.33 -0.34 -74.18
CA ASP A 6 -3.86 -0.28 -74.15
C ASP A 6 -3.27 -1.03 -72.94
N ILE A 7 -3.93 -0.95 -71.77
CA ILE A 7 -3.51 -1.64 -70.54
C ILE A 7 -3.70 -3.16 -70.68
N THR A 8 -4.82 -3.57 -71.27
CA THR A 8 -5.11 -4.99 -71.49
C THR A 8 -4.14 -5.61 -72.49
N ASP A 9 -3.81 -4.88 -73.56
CA ASP A 9 -2.81 -5.32 -74.53
C ASP A 9 -1.44 -5.45 -73.88
N LEU A 10 -1.04 -4.50 -73.02
CA LEU A 10 0.20 -4.61 -72.24
C LEU A 10 0.23 -5.90 -71.41
N ILE A 11 -0.84 -6.21 -70.67
CA ILE A 11 -0.92 -7.38 -69.78
C ILE A 11 -0.92 -8.68 -70.59
N ILE A 12 -1.76 -8.80 -71.61
CA ILE A 12 -2.01 -10.07 -72.30
C ILE A 12 -0.96 -10.37 -73.37
N GLU A 13 -0.45 -9.36 -74.09
CA GLU A 13 0.62 -9.56 -75.07
C GLU A 13 1.97 -9.82 -74.41
N ASN A 14 2.25 -9.17 -73.26
CA ASN A 14 3.48 -9.35 -72.50
C ASN A 14 3.31 -10.26 -71.28
N ARG A 15 2.29 -11.13 -71.27
CA ARG A 15 1.89 -11.95 -70.12
C ARG A 15 3.03 -12.70 -69.42
N ARG A 16 4.03 -13.21 -70.16
CA ARG A 16 5.19 -13.90 -69.55
C ARG A 16 6.06 -12.93 -68.74
N THR A 17 6.31 -11.74 -69.28
CA THR A 17 7.05 -10.68 -68.58
C THR A 17 6.29 -10.23 -67.34
N VAL A 18 4.96 -10.03 -67.46
CA VAL A 18 4.09 -9.66 -66.33
C VAL A 18 4.15 -10.71 -65.23
N ILE A 19 4.05 -12.00 -65.57
CA ILE A 19 4.16 -13.10 -64.60
C ILE A 19 5.52 -13.04 -63.88
N VAL A 20 6.63 -12.92 -64.61
CA VAL A 20 7.98 -12.88 -64.00
C VAL A 20 8.14 -11.68 -63.06
N VAL A 21 7.72 -10.48 -63.50
CA VAL A 21 7.81 -9.27 -62.67
C VAL A 21 6.99 -9.41 -61.39
N LEU A 22 5.74 -9.85 -61.48
CA LEU A 22 4.87 -9.96 -60.31
C LEU A 22 5.28 -11.11 -59.37
N VAL A 23 5.88 -12.18 -59.89
CA VAL A 23 6.51 -13.22 -59.04
C VAL A 23 7.71 -12.65 -58.28
N ILE A 24 8.55 -11.83 -58.92
CA ILE A 24 9.67 -11.15 -58.23
C ILE A 24 9.15 -10.21 -57.13
N VAL A 25 8.12 -9.41 -57.41
CA VAL A 25 7.51 -8.56 -56.39
C VAL A 25 6.94 -9.41 -55.25
N SER A 26 6.30 -10.55 -55.56
CA SER A 26 5.80 -11.47 -54.52
C SER A 26 6.90 -12.04 -53.63
N LEU A 27 8.11 -12.27 -54.16
CA LEU A 27 9.26 -12.69 -53.35
C LEU A 27 9.76 -11.57 -52.43
N ILE A 28 9.69 -10.31 -52.87
CA ILE A 28 10.00 -9.16 -52.01
C ILE A 28 8.98 -9.05 -50.88
N MET A 29 7.69 -9.16 -51.20
CA MET A 29 6.64 -9.17 -50.18
C MET A 29 6.79 -10.34 -49.20
N ALA A 30 7.15 -11.53 -49.70
CA ALA A 30 7.41 -12.67 -48.83
C ALA A 30 8.55 -12.42 -47.83
N ALA A 31 9.59 -11.69 -48.23
CA ALA A 31 10.66 -11.29 -47.32
C ALA A 31 10.18 -10.28 -46.28
N GLY A 32 9.29 -9.36 -46.66
CA GLY A 32 8.65 -8.42 -45.72
C GLY A 32 7.80 -9.11 -44.66
N ALA A 33 7.06 -10.16 -45.05
CA ALA A 33 6.17 -10.87 -44.14
C ALA A 33 6.90 -11.65 -43.03
N LEU A 34 8.22 -11.88 -43.19
CA LEU A 34 9.06 -12.50 -42.16
C LEU A 34 9.51 -11.52 -41.07
N ASN A 35 9.26 -10.22 -41.25
CA ASN A 35 9.64 -9.15 -40.32
C ASN A 35 8.40 -8.58 -39.58
N ILE A 36 7.33 -9.35 -39.45
CA ILE A 36 6.16 -8.91 -38.70
C ILE A 36 6.42 -9.19 -37.23
N GLU A 37 6.38 -8.13 -36.43
CA GLU A 37 6.34 -8.17 -34.97
C GLU A 37 4.87 -8.27 -34.51
N ARG A 38 4.62 -8.84 -33.35
CA ARG A 38 3.28 -8.93 -32.72
C ARG A 38 3.22 -7.96 -31.54
N SER A 39 2.03 -7.45 -31.26
CA SER A 39 1.73 -6.66 -30.05
C SER A 39 0.34 -7.04 -29.56
N THR A 40 0.22 -7.25 -28.26
CA THR A 40 -1.01 -7.48 -27.51
C THR A 40 -1.31 -6.35 -26.52
N ASP A 41 -0.46 -5.33 -26.45
CA ASP A 41 -0.56 -4.24 -25.49
C ASP A 41 -1.81 -3.40 -25.74
N LEU A 42 -2.63 -3.25 -24.70
CA LEU A 42 -3.83 -2.41 -24.73
C LEU A 42 -3.48 -0.91 -24.82
N GLU A 43 -2.27 -0.52 -24.39
CA GLU A 43 -1.73 0.83 -24.54
C GLU A 43 -1.67 1.30 -26.00
N ASP A 44 -1.56 0.37 -26.97
CA ASP A 44 -1.61 0.71 -28.40
C ASP A 44 -2.94 1.37 -28.80
N PHE A 45 -3.98 1.24 -27.97
CA PHE A 45 -5.30 1.84 -28.16
C PHE A 45 -5.48 3.19 -27.45
N GLU A 46 -4.51 3.66 -26.68
CA GLU A 46 -4.60 4.93 -25.98
C GLU A 46 -4.69 6.14 -26.91
N VAL A 47 -5.43 7.15 -26.45
CA VAL A 47 -5.69 8.39 -27.17
C VAL A 47 -5.47 9.56 -26.24
N ASP A 48 -4.74 10.59 -26.70
CA ASP A 48 -4.59 11.87 -26.00
C ASP A 48 -5.97 12.47 -25.62
N ASN A 49 -6.37 12.30 -24.36
CA ASN A 49 -7.57 12.90 -23.78
C ASN A 49 -7.26 13.46 -22.38
N ILE A 50 -8.21 14.22 -21.80
CA ILE A 50 -7.96 14.92 -20.54
C ILE A 50 -7.83 13.92 -19.40
N GLU A 51 -8.69 12.92 -19.37
CA GLU A 51 -8.74 11.87 -18.36
C GLU A 51 -7.42 11.06 -18.35
N THR A 52 -6.90 10.66 -19.52
CA THR A 52 -5.58 10.02 -19.65
C THR A 52 -4.45 10.96 -19.17
N GLN A 53 -4.47 12.24 -19.54
CA GLN A 53 -3.48 13.21 -19.05
C GLN A 53 -3.55 13.38 -17.53
N LYS A 54 -4.73 13.29 -16.93
CA LYS A 54 -4.88 13.33 -15.46
C LYS A 54 -4.39 12.06 -14.81
N MET A 55 -4.62 10.90 -15.43
CA MET A 55 -4.06 9.64 -14.95
C MET A 55 -2.52 9.65 -14.98
N GLU A 56 -1.91 10.06 -16.09
CA GLU A 56 -0.45 10.23 -16.19
C GLU A 56 0.08 11.23 -15.13
N TYR A 57 -0.64 12.35 -14.92
CA TYR A 57 -0.28 13.30 -13.88
C TYR A 57 -0.36 12.68 -12.47
N ILE A 58 -1.38 11.88 -12.18
CA ILE A 58 -1.50 11.20 -10.89
C ILE A 58 -0.33 10.24 -10.68
N GLN A 59 -0.06 9.38 -11.68
CA GLN A 59 1.03 8.41 -11.64
C GLN A 59 2.42 9.07 -11.49
N GLU A 60 2.64 10.26 -12.06
CA GLU A 60 3.92 10.97 -11.95
C GLU A 60 4.08 11.72 -10.62
N ASN A 61 2.98 12.07 -9.92
CA ASN A 61 3.02 13.08 -8.84
C ASN A 61 2.42 12.65 -7.49
N PHE A 62 1.74 11.49 -7.40
CA PHE A 62 1.12 10.98 -6.16
C PHE A 62 1.64 9.58 -5.77
N THR A 63 2.69 9.07 -6.41
CA THR A 63 3.33 7.80 -6.04
C THR A 63 4.52 8.06 -5.12
N THR A 64 4.68 7.27 -4.05
CA THR A 64 5.83 7.30 -3.14
C THR A 64 7.17 7.07 -3.89
N GLU A 65 8.25 7.73 -3.44
CA GLU A 65 9.62 7.45 -3.88
C GLU A 65 10.03 6.02 -3.43
N GLY A 66 9.55 5.00 -4.14
CA GLY A 66 9.81 3.59 -3.81
C GLY A 66 9.03 2.59 -4.68
N ALA A 67 7.88 2.97 -5.21
CA ALA A 67 7.05 2.11 -6.09
C ALA A 67 7.63 1.92 -7.51
N GLY A 68 8.80 2.50 -7.81
CA GLY A 68 9.37 2.57 -9.16
C GLY A 68 10.57 1.67 -9.45
N ASP A 69 11.07 0.88 -8.48
CA ASP A 69 12.37 0.19 -8.64
C ASP A 69 12.29 -1.34 -8.83
N GLU A 70 11.14 -2.00 -8.66
CA GLU A 70 10.95 -3.43 -8.99
C GLU A 70 9.59 -3.66 -9.67
N GLU A 71 9.57 -4.11 -10.94
CA GLU A 71 8.35 -4.57 -11.62
C GLU A 71 7.82 -5.78 -10.84
N THR A 72 6.81 -5.54 -10.00
CA THR A 72 6.18 -6.55 -9.16
C THR A 72 4.83 -6.92 -9.76
N GLU A 73 4.59 -8.19 -10.01
CA GLU A 73 3.32 -8.72 -10.51
C GLU A 73 2.53 -9.34 -9.36
N ILE A 74 1.26 -8.95 -9.22
CA ILE A 74 0.35 -9.48 -8.21
C ILE A 74 -0.44 -10.65 -8.80
N LEU A 75 -0.30 -11.82 -8.18
CA LEU A 75 -1.07 -13.01 -8.47
C LEU A 75 -2.16 -13.18 -7.40
N GLN A 76 -3.41 -13.22 -7.83
CA GLN A 76 -4.58 -13.40 -6.97
C GLN A 76 -5.06 -14.84 -7.04
N LEU A 77 -5.12 -15.52 -5.90
CA LEU A 77 -5.70 -16.87 -5.77
C LEU A 77 -7.02 -16.76 -5.01
N ILE A 78 -8.11 -17.24 -5.62
CA ILE A 78 -9.43 -17.31 -4.97
C ILE A 78 -9.73 -18.75 -4.62
N PHE A 79 -9.90 -19.01 -3.33
CA PHE A 79 -10.36 -20.29 -2.81
C PHE A 79 -11.88 -20.27 -2.74
N LYS A 80 -12.55 -21.26 -3.34
CA LYS A 80 -14.00 -21.45 -3.34
C LYS A 80 -14.40 -22.75 -2.64
N GLY A 81 -15.40 -22.67 -1.76
CA GLY A 81 -15.89 -23.83 -1.02
C GLY A 81 -17.24 -23.60 -0.33
N GLU A 82 -17.68 -24.56 0.49
CA GLU A 82 -18.86 -24.35 1.37
C GLU A 82 -18.53 -23.42 2.56
N ASN A 83 -17.29 -23.49 3.08
CA ASN A 83 -16.72 -22.55 4.04
C ASN A 83 -15.19 -22.60 3.93
N VAL A 84 -14.58 -21.49 3.51
CA VAL A 84 -13.12 -21.37 3.32
C VAL A 84 -12.38 -20.76 4.53
N LEU A 85 -13.11 -20.40 5.60
CA LEU A 85 -12.54 -19.86 6.85
C LEU A 85 -12.40 -20.95 7.94
N THR A 86 -12.51 -22.22 7.55
CA THR A 86 -12.32 -23.32 8.51
C THR A 86 -10.84 -23.46 8.90
N ARG A 87 -10.59 -23.95 10.13
CA ARG A 87 -9.23 -24.24 10.59
C ARG A 87 -8.45 -25.10 9.59
N ASP A 88 -9.06 -26.17 9.08
CA ASP A 88 -8.42 -27.05 8.09
C ASP A 88 -8.05 -26.27 6.81
N SER A 89 -8.89 -25.35 6.33
CA SER A 89 -8.59 -24.53 5.14
C SER A 89 -7.45 -23.54 5.38
N LEU A 90 -7.49 -22.81 6.49
CA LEU A 90 -6.47 -21.81 6.84
C LEU A 90 -5.12 -22.46 7.20
N GLU A 91 -5.12 -23.65 7.83
CA GLU A 91 -3.91 -24.45 8.02
C GLU A 91 -3.33 -24.93 6.67
N ASN A 92 -4.17 -25.43 5.75
CA ASN A 92 -3.72 -25.82 4.41
C ASN A 92 -3.15 -24.62 3.63
N SER A 93 -3.70 -23.41 3.85
CA SER A 93 -3.17 -22.14 3.31
C SER A 93 -1.71 -21.93 3.72
N LEU A 94 -1.40 -22.05 5.01
CA LEU A 94 -0.03 -21.90 5.52
C LEU A 94 0.91 -23.00 5.02
N TYR A 95 0.41 -24.24 4.90
CA TYR A 95 1.18 -25.35 4.31
C TYR A 95 1.48 -25.12 2.82
N PHE A 96 0.54 -24.55 2.08
CA PHE A 96 0.73 -24.13 0.71
C PHE A 96 1.81 -23.05 0.60
N GLN A 97 1.73 -21.98 1.39
CA GLN A 97 2.74 -20.92 1.44
C GLN A 97 4.13 -21.47 1.77
N LYS A 98 4.21 -22.41 2.71
CA LYS A 98 5.46 -23.11 3.03
C LYS A 98 6.05 -23.82 1.81
N GLU A 99 5.23 -24.51 1.03
CA GLU A 99 5.70 -25.21 -0.18
C GLU A 99 6.20 -24.23 -1.25
N LEU A 100 5.58 -23.04 -1.38
CA LEU A 100 6.08 -21.97 -2.24
C LEU A 100 7.50 -21.54 -1.84
N HIS A 101 7.74 -21.33 -0.54
CA HIS A 101 9.06 -20.98 -0.01
C HIS A 101 10.08 -22.13 -0.11
N GLU A 102 9.65 -23.39 -0.01
CA GLU A 102 10.51 -24.57 -0.22
C GLU A 102 10.85 -24.80 -1.69
N ASN A 103 10.00 -24.34 -2.62
CA ASN A 103 10.24 -24.39 -4.05
C ASN A 103 11.26 -23.31 -4.46
N HIS A 104 12.49 -23.74 -4.72
CA HIS A 104 13.61 -22.86 -5.04
C HIS A 104 13.35 -21.88 -6.20
N ALA A 105 12.54 -22.26 -7.21
CA ALA A 105 12.26 -21.39 -8.34
C ALA A 105 11.24 -20.30 -7.97
N ILE A 106 10.15 -20.69 -7.30
CA ILE A 106 9.09 -19.77 -6.86
C ILE A 106 9.63 -18.81 -5.78
N ASN A 107 10.38 -19.33 -4.81
CA ASN A 107 10.93 -18.51 -3.73
C ASN A 107 11.93 -17.44 -4.20
N GLN A 108 12.49 -17.55 -5.41
CA GLN A 108 13.33 -16.49 -5.96
C GLN A 108 12.55 -15.36 -6.63
N THR A 109 11.32 -15.65 -7.05
CA THR A 109 10.42 -14.64 -7.62
C THR A 109 9.55 -14.03 -6.54
N LEU A 110 9.30 -14.67 -5.40
CA LEU A 110 8.55 -14.04 -4.31
C LEU A 110 9.26 -12.80 -3.75
N LYS A 111 8.50 -11.73 -3.53
CA LYS A 111 8.96 -10.59 -2.71
C LYS A 111 9.11 -11.03 -1.24
N GLU A 112 9.97 -10.34 -0.49
CA GLU A 112 10.08 -10.54 0.96
C GLU A 112 8.72 -10.20 1.59
N ASP A 113 8.15 -11.13 2.35
CA ASP A 113 6.77 -11.11 2.86
C ASP A 113 5.68 -10.91 1.78
N GLY A 114 5.97 -11.28 0.54
CA GLY A 114 5.08 -11.10 -0.61
C GLY A 114 3.91 -12.08 -0.70
N VAL A 115 3.44 -12.67 0.40
CA VAL A 115 2.23 -13.51 0.40
C VAL A 115 1.30 -13.07 1.52
N THR A 116 0.12 -12.60 1.16
CA THR A 116 -0.88 -12.07 2.10
C THR A 116 -2.15 -12.92 2.06
N ASP A 117 -2.52 -13.47 3.21
CA ASP A 117 -3.67 -14.34 3.41
C ASP A 117 -4.26 -14.14 4.82
N ILE A 118 -5.57 -14.36 4.98
CA ILE A 118 -6.23 -14.33 6.30
C ILE A 118 -5.52 -15.27 7.30
N ALA A 119 -4.97 -16.40 6.83
CA ALA A 119 -4.25 -17.34 7.68
C ALA A 119 -2.98 -16.77 8.31
N ASN A 120 -2.37 -15.74 7.72
CA ASN A 120 -1.17 -15.09 8.25
C ASN A 120 -1.48 -14.21 9.47
N PHE A 121 -2.67 -13.62 9.52
CA PHE A 121 -3.08 -12.70 10.60
C PHE A 121 -3.49 -13.42 11.89
N ILE A 122 -3.96 -14.68 11.83
CA ILE A 122 -4.28 -15.48 13.03
C ILE A 122 -3.09 -15.63 13.99
N PRO A 123 -1.93 -16.15 13.57
CA PRO A 123 -0.78 -16.28 14.45
C PRO A 123 -0.18 -14.91 14.82
N LEU A 124 -0.33 -13.90 13.96
CA LEU A 124 0.12 -12.53 14.25
C LEU A 124 -0.68 -11.93 15.41
N TYR A 125 -2.01 -11.91 15.31
CA TYR A 125 -2.92 -11.47 16.37
C TYR A 125 -2.65 -12.22 17.68
N HIS A 126 -2.49 -13.54 17.62
CA HIS A 126 -2.21 -14.32 18.82
C HIS A 126 -0.89 -13.95 19.49
N ILE A 127 0.13 -13.53 18.72
CA ILE A 127 1.39 -13.03 19.29
C ILE A 127 1.16 -11.65 19.93
N ILE A 128 0.44 -10.76 19.25
CA ILE A 128 0.12 -9.42 19.73
C ILE A 128 -0.68 -9.50 21.04
N ASP A 129 -1.76 -10.28 21.06
CA ASP A 129 -2.64 -10.48 22.22
C ASP A 129 -1.86 -11.02 23.44
N ASN A 130 -1.04 -12.06 23.25
CA ASN A 130 -0.19 -12.59 24.33
C ASN A 130 0.87 -11.59 24.82
N LYS A 131 1.44 -10.78 23.92
CA LYS A 131 2.43 -9.77 24.31
C LYS A 131 1.74 -8.62 25.04
N THR A 132 0.54 -8.25 24.63
CA THR A 132 -0.30 -7.22 25.27
C THR A 132 -0.65 -7.64 26.69
N GLU A 133 -1.09 -8.89 26.93
CA GLU A 133 -1.36 -9.38 28.30
C GLU A 133 -0.11 -9.31 29.19
N ARG A 134 1.08 -9.59 28.64
CA ARG A 134 2.36 -9.51 29.38
C ARG A 134 2.82 -8.07 29.62
N LEU A 135 2.53 -7.18 28.69
CA LEU A 135 2.77 -5.75 28.82
C LEU A 135 1.90 -5.17 29.93
N GLU A 136 0.61 -5.52 29.98
CA GLU A 136 -0.30 -5.14 31.06
C GLU A 136 0.17 -5.69 32.42
N GLU A 137 0.56 -6.97 32.51
CA GLU A 137 1.09 -7.56 33.74
C GLU A 137 2.37 -6.86 34.21
N LYS A 138 3.26 -6.50 33.28
CA LYS A 138 4.52 -5.80 33.59
C LYS A 138 4.28 -4.34 34.00
N ALA A 139 3.32 -3.66 33.37
CA ALA A 139 2.91 -2.31 33.75
C ALA A 139 2.34 -2.28 35.18
N GLU A 140 1.48 -3.24 35.55
CA GLU A 140 0.95 -3.37 36.91
C GLU A 140 2.06 -3.66 37.94
N ASP A 141 3.06 -4.50 37.60
CA ASP A 141 4.19 -4.80 38.47
C ASP A 141 5.08 -3.55 38.71
N ILE A 142 5.33 -2.78 37.65
CA ILE A 142 6.08 -1.51 37.71
C ILE A 142 5.33 -0.49 38.56
N GLU A 143 4.01 -0.34 38.41
CA GLU A 143 3.21 0.57 39.23
C GLU A 143 3.36 0.24 40.74
N ASN A 144 3.22 -1.04 41.09
CA ASN A 144 3.34 -1.50 42.48
C ASN A 144 4.76 -1.30 43.04
N ARG A 145 5.80 -1.60 42.25
CA ARG A 145 7.21 -1.40 42.65
C ARG A 145 7.55 0.07 42.84
N SER A 146 7.02 0.93 41.97
CA SER A 146 7.19 2.38 42.05
C SER A 146 6.59 2.95 43.34
N GLU A 147 5.38 2.52 43.72
CA GLU A 147 4.76 2.93 45.00
C GLU A 147 5.56 2.41 46.22
N GLU A 148 6.12 1.19 46.15
CA GLU A 148 6.96 0.63 47.22
C GLU A 148 8.26 1.43 47.41
N LEU A 149 8.93 1.79 46.31
CA LEU A 149 10.16 2.58 46.32
C LEU A 149 9.94 4.02 46.80
N GLU A 150 8.85 4.68 46.39
CA GLU A 150 8.45 6.01 46.87
C GLU A 150 8.27 6.01 48.39
N ASN A 151 7.47 5.07 48.91
CA ASN A 151 7.22 4.95 50.35
C ASN A 151 8.52 4.66 51.12
N ARG A 152 9.40 3.80 50.59
CA ARG A 152 10.68 3.48 51.24
C ARG A 152 11.61 4.68 51.27
N SER A 153 11.66 5.46 50.19
CA SER A 153 12.43 6.70 50.12
C SER A 153 11.95 7.73 51.14
N GLU A 154 10.64 7.95 51.26
CA GLU A 154 10.06 8.86 52.25
C GLU A 154 10.38 8.44 53.70
N GLU A 155 10.33 7.13 54.00
CA GLU A 155 10.67 6.60 55.33
C GLU A 155 12.14 6.87 55.70
N LEU A 156 13.08 6.64 54.77
CA LEU A 156 14.50 6.86 55.00
C LEU A 156 14.84 8.35 55.16
N GLN A 157 14.17 9.25 54.42
CA GLN A 157 14.32 10.70 54.58
C GLN A 157 13.88 11.21 55.95
N GLU A 158 12.76 10.68 56.46
CA GLU A 158 12.28 11.08 57.78
C GLU A 158 13.24 10.56 58.88
N TRP A 159 13.84 9.39 58.69
CA TRP A 159 14.85 8.83 59.58
C TRP A 159 16.15 9.64 59.57
N GLU A 160 16.69 9.97 58.40
CA GLU A 160 17.88 10.84 58.24
C GLU A 160 17.71 12.16 58.98
N LYS A 161 16.56 12.81 58.77
CA LYS A 161 16.24 14.08 59.40
C LYS A 161 16.14 13.97 60.92
N GLU A 162 15.60 12.87 61.44
CA GLU A 162 15.51 12.64 62.89
C GLU A 162 16.92 12.47 63.49
N LEU A 163 17.79 11.70 62.84
CA LEU A 163 19.18 11.49 63.27
C LEU A 163 19.98 12.79 63.26
N SER A 164 19.95 13.53 62.15
CA SER A 164 20.66 14.81 62.00
C SER A 164 20.26 15.81 63.08
N ASN A 165 18.96 16.00 63.35
CA ASN A 165 18.50 16.92 64.39
C ASN A 165 18.96 16.50 65.80
N ARG A 166 19.03 15.19 66.05
CA ARG A 166 19.44 14.64 67.35
C ARG A 166 20.96 14.78 67.54
N SER A 167 21.72 14.53 66.47
CA SER A 167 23.17 14.71 66.39
C SER A 167 23.57 16.16 66.67
N ASP A 168 22.96 17.13 65.97
CA ASP A 168 23.18 18.57 66.16
C ASP A 168 22.91 19.04 67.60
N GLN A 169 21.85 18.52 68.20
CA GLN A 169 21.51 18.85 69.58
C GLN A 169 22.61 18.37 70.54
N LEU A 170 23.06 17.13 70.40
CA LEU A 170 24.06 16.52 71.27
C LEU A 170 25.44 17.15 71.10
N TYR A 171 25.86 17.50 69.88
CA TYR A 171 27.09 18.25 69.66
C TYR A 171 27.05 19.66 70.30
N SER A 172 25.90 20.34 70.26
CA SER A 172 25.74 21.62 70.95
C SER A 172 25.77 21.48 72.46
N GLU A 173 25.17 20.41 73.02
CA GLU A 173 25.26 20.10 74.46
C GLU A 173 26.69 19.76 74.88
N LEU A 174 27.42 19.00 74.05
CA LEU A 174 28.82 18.65 74.26
C LEU A 174 29.73 19.88 74.27
N GLU A 175 29.53 20.83 73.36
CA GLU A 175 30.30 22.08 73.30
C GLU A 175 30.13 22.91 74.58
N ASN A 176 28.89 23.03 75.07
CA ASN A 176 28.60 23.76 76.31
C ASN A 176 29.26 23.11 77.54
N GLU A 177 29.12 21.79 77.71
CA GLU A 177 29.74 21.10 78.87
C GLU A 177 31.28 21.08 78.76
N THR A 178 31.84 21.12 77.55
CA THR A 178 33.29 21.28 77.34
C THR A 178 33.79 22.67 77.73
N GLU A 179 32.99 23.72 77.53
CA GLU A 179 33.28 25.08 78.01
C GLU A 179 33.25 25.13 79.55
N ASP A 180 32.23 24.51 80.18
CA ASP A 180 32.12 24.39 81.64
C ASP A 180 33.30 23.59 82.26
N LEU A 181 33.78 22.54 81.56
CA LEU A 181 34.98 21.79 81.95
C LEU A 181 36.24 22.68 81.91
N ASN A 182 36.37 23.55 80.90
CA ASN A 182 37.48 24.51 80.79
C ASN A 182 37.47 25.56 81.90
N GLU A 183 36.31 26.14 82.21
CA GLU A 183 36.17 27.11 83.30
C GLU A 183 36.55 26.49 84.66
N SER A 184 36.10 25.26 84.91
CA SER A 184 36.40 24.49 86.13
C SER A 184 37.90 24.18 86.25
N LYS A 185 38.59 23.92 85.13
CA LYS A 185 40.03 23.69 85.06
C LYS A 185 40.85 24.98 85.28
N GLU A 186 40.49 26.09 84.65
CA GLU A 186 41.21 27.37 84.83
C GLU A 186 41.15 27.86 86.29
N ALA A 187 40.05 27.58 86.99
CA ALA A 187 39.90 27.88 88.41
C ALA A 187 40.88 27.11 89.31
N ILE A 188 41.37 25.93 88.88
CA ILE A 188 42.37 25.13 89.60
C ILE A 188 43.80 25.68 89.37
N GLU A 189 44.09 26.37 88.25
CA GLU A 189 45.42 26.88 87.92
C GLU A 189 45.82 28.18 88.66
N GLU A 190 44.86 28.99 89.13
CA GLU A 190 45.13 30.35 89.67
C GLU A 190 45.78 30.35 91.08
N TYR A 191 45.80 29.22 91.81
CA TYR A 191 46.19 29.17 93.23
C TYR A 191 47.62 28.67 93.57
N ARG A 192 48.52 28.53 92.58
CA ARG A 192 49.92 28.10 92.80
C ARG A 192 50.87 29.26 93.19
N GLU A 193 50.88 29.73 94.44
CA GLU A 193 52.06 30.45 95.01
C GLU A 193 52.10 30.41 96.56
N ILE A 194 52.93 29.54 97.16
CA ILE A 194 53.27 29.60 98.60
C ILE A 194 54.77 29.99 98.76
N GLU A 195 55.03 31.22 99.22
CA GLU A 195 56.36 31.77 99.57
C GLU A 195 56.71 31.58 101.07
N GLU A 196 57.87 30.98 101.37
CA GLU A 196 58.71 30.98 102.61
C GLU A 196 58.09 31.23 104.03
N ILE A 197 58.34 30.30 104.97
CA ILE A 197 58.08 30.46 106.44
C ILE A 197 59.38 30.89 107.18
N ASN A 198 59.33 31.93 108.03
CA ASN A 198 60.50 32.53 108.71
C ASN A 198 60.31 32.62 110.25
N ILE A 199 61.32 32.24 111.07
CA ILE A 199 61.28 32.17 112.54
C ILE A 199 62.03 33.35 113.19
N ASN A 200 61.56 33.94 114.31
CA ASN A 200 62.41 34.81 115.14
C ASN A 200 62.09 34.87 116.66
N GLU A 201 63.13 35.19 117.44
CA GLU A 201 63.37 34.94 118.88
C GLU A 201 63.06 36.13 119.87
N THR A 202 62.73 35.80 121.15
CA THR A 202 62.82 36.59 122.44
C THR A 202 61.65 37.54 122.84
N ALA A 203 61.19 37.72 124.12
CA ALA A 203 61.75 37.42 125.46
C ALA A 203 60.70 37.45 126.63
N GLU A 204 60.97 36.66 127.70
CA GLU A 204 60.78 36.88 129.17
C GLU A 204 59.37 37.16 129.72
N ASP A 205 58.75 36.42 130.66
CA ASP A 205 59.19 35.59 131.81
C ASP A 205 57.91 34.96 132.45
N PRO A 206 57.94 33.91 133.30
CA PRO A 206 58.22 32.52 132.98
C PRO A 206 57.07 31.56 133.40
N ILE A 207 56.57 30.75 132.46
CA ILE A 207 56.12 29.37 132.72
C ILE A 207 56.88 28.52 131.70
N GLN A 208 57.85 27.73 132.17
CA GLN A 208 58.68 26.88 131.32
C GLN A 208 57.88 25.66 130.87
N ILE A 209 57.57 25.60 129.57
CA ILE A 209 57.23 24.37 128.85
C ILE A 209 58.38 24.16 127.85
N THR A 210 59.01 22.99 127.89
CA THR A 210 60.13 22.62 127.01
C THR A 210 59.57 21.62 126.00
N ILE A 211 59.47 22.01 124.72
CA ILE A 211 59.12 21.12 123.60
C ILE A 211 60.43 20.78 122.88
N ASP A 212 60.56 19.54 122.42
CA ASP A 212 61.75 18.99 121.77
C ASP A 212 61.90 19.55 120.34
N GLU A 213 63.05 20.15 120.01
CA GLU A 213 63.32 20.74 118.67
C GLU A 213 63.33 19.68 117.55
N ASP A 214 63.61 18.40 117.85
CA ASP A 214 63.59 17.32 116.84
C ASP A 214 62.14 16.92 116.47
N TYR A 215 61.16 17.12 117.36
CA TYR A 215 59.74 16.75 117.12
C TYR A 215 59.02 17.74 116.19
N LEU A 216 59.38 19.02 116.26
CA LEU A 216 58.76 20.08 115.46
C LEU A 216 59.20 20.06 113.99
N VAL A 217 60.42 19.56 113.71
CA VAL A 217 60.94 19.38 112.34
C VAL A 217 60.32 18.16 111.66
N ASP A 218 60.15 17.04 112.39
CA ASP A 218 59.48 15.85 111.85
C ASP A 218 58.00 16.13 111.53
N PHE A 219 57.29 16.88 112.38
CA PHE A 219 55.89 17.29 112.13
C PHE A 219 55.74 18.15 110.87
N LEU A 220 56.57 19.18 110.70
CA LEU A 220 56.53 20.05 109.50
C LEU A 220 56.96 19.33 108.22
N THR A 221 57.91 18.38 108.32
CA THR A 221 58.36 17.59 107.16
C THR A 221 57.27 16.62 106.70
N ASN A 222 56.54 16.00 107.62
CA ASN A 222 55.44 15.08 107.28
C ASN A 222 54.24 15.80 106.66
N ILE A 223 53.88 17.01 107.13
CA ILE A 223 52.82 17.82 106.50
C ILE A 223 53.22 18.22 105.07
N GLN A 224 54.48 18.63 104.87
CA GLN A 224 54.98 18.93 103.52
C GLN A 224 55.01 17.70 102.61
N GLU A 225 55.30 16.50 103.12
CA GLU A 225 55.33 15.27 102.32
C GLU A 225 53.94 14.85 101.85
N ASN A 226 52.91 14.97 102.69
CA ASN A 226 51.51 14.66 102.31
C ASN A 226 50.90 15.72 101.39
N ILE A 227 51.18 17.02 101.62
CA ILE A 227 50.77 18.09 100.68
C ILE A 227 51.42 17.87 99.31
N THR A 228 52.69 17.47 99.27
CA THR A 228 53.38 17.16 97.99
C THR A 228 52.70 15.98 97.27
N ARG A 229 52.27 14.93 97.98
CA ARG A 229 51.54 13.80 97.37
C ARG A 229 50.18 14.21 96.81
N ILE A 230 49.42 15.03 97.53
CA ILE A 230 48.12 15.53 97.07
C ILE A 230 48.31 16.41 95.83
N THR A 231 49.28 17.33 95.85
CA THR A 231 49.60 18.17 94.68
C THR A 231 50.12 17.36 93.48
N GLU A 232 50.87 16.28 93.69
CA GLU A 232 51.30 15.36 92.62
C GLU A 232 50.10 14.63 91.98
N LYS A 233 49.07 14.26 92.75
CA LYS A 233 47.85 13.62 92.24
C LYS A 233 46.87 14.60 91.58
N GLU A 234 46.78 15.84 92.07
CA GLU A 234 46.05 16.92 91.40
C GLU A 234 46.66 17.24 90.02
N GLU A 235 47.99 17.23 89.92
CA GLU A 235 48.71 17.37 88.64
C GLU A 235 48.41 16.18 87.70
N GLU A 236 48.19 14.97 88.23
CA GLU A 236 47.78 13.80 87.43
C GLU A 236 46.32 13.89 86.93
N ILE A 237 45.38 14.43 87.72
CA ILE A 237 44.02 14.74 87.26
C ILE A 237 44.05 15.79 86.16
N GLN A 238 44.89 16.82 86.31
CA GLN A 238 45.03 17.89 85.32
C GLN A 238 45.61 17.37 84.00
N ASP A 239 46.68 16.55 84.05
CA ASP A 239 47.26 15.89 82.88
C ASP A 239 46.23 15.00 82.14
N LYS A 240 45.37 14.29 82.88
CA LYS A 240 44.29 13.48 82.28
C LYS A 240 43.15 14.33 81.73
N THR A 241 42.82 15.45 82.37
CA THR A 241 41.81 16.41 81.89
C THR A 241 42.30 17.08 80.60
N ASP A 242 43.59 17.39 80.49
CA ASP A 242 44.24 17.85 79.25
C ASP A 242 44.13 16.82 78.13
N ASP A 243 44.25 15.54 78.45
CA ASP A 243 44.10 14.46 77.48
C ASP A 243 42.64 14.25 77.07
N ILE A 244 41.67 14.41 77.99
CA ILE A 244 40.23 14.46 77.67
C ILE A 244 39.93 15.63 76.72
N GLN A 245 40.44 16.83 77.01
CA GLN A 245 40.27 18.00 76.14
C GLN A 245 40.81 17.77 74.74
N LYS A 246 41.98 17.14 74.60
CA LYS A 246 42.54 16.80 73.28
C LYS A 246 41.70 15.78 72.53
N GLU A 247 41.05 14.84 73.22
CA GLU A 247 40.16 13.88 72.56
C GLU A 247 38.80 14.51 72.24
N LEU A 248 38.26 15.41 73.08
CA LEU A 248 37.07 16.22 72.78
C LEU A 248 37.31 17.21 71.63
N GLU A 249 38.50 17.82 71.55
CA GLU A 249 38.92 18.62 70.39
C GLU A 249 39.01 17.77 69.13
N LYS A 250 39.44 16.49 69.22
CA LYS A 250 39.44 15.60 68.06
C LYS A 250 38.03 15.17 67.65
N ILE A 251 37.14 14.94 68.63
CA ILE A 251 35.73 14.66 68.37
C ILE A 251 35.12 15.86 67.66
N ASN A 252 35.35 17.07 68.17
CA ASN A 252 34.86 18.30 67.56
C ASN A 252 35.53 18.59 66.20
N GLU A 253 36.84 18.38 66.03
CA GLU A 253 37.53 18.53 64.75
C GLU A 253 37.08 17.51 63.71
N ASN A 254 36.78 16.27 64.12
CA ASN A 254 36.29 15.25 63.19
C ASN A 254 34.80 15.43 62.91
N SER A 255 33.99 15.83 63.89
CA SER A 255 32.60 16.26 63.67
C SER A 255 32.54 17.50 62.77
N THR A 256 33.43 18.47 62.99
CA THR A 256 33.60 19.62 62.11
C THR A 256 34.13 19.22 60.74
N LYS A 257 34.92 18.14 60.59
CA LYS A 257 35.27 17.62 59.25
C LYS A 257 34.11 16.88 58.61
N ILE A 258 33.29 16.16 59.35
CA ILE A 258 32.05 15.61 58.82
C ILE A 258 31.14 16.75 58.32
N ASN A 259 31.14 17.90 59.02
CA ASN A 259 30.39 19.11 58.62
C ASN A 259 31.10 20.02 57.57
N GLU A 260 32.45 20.13 57.56
CA GLU A 260 33.27 21.02 56.70
C GLU A 260 33.87 20.31 55.47
N THR A 261 34.00 18.99 55.47
CA THR A 261 34.20 18.21 54.25
C THR A 261 32.89 18.37 53.51
N ASN A 262 32.79 19.42 52.69
CA ASN A 262 31.63 19.89 51.92
C ASN A 262 30.71 18.74 51.42
N TYR A 263 29.91 18.20 52.34
CA TYR A 263 28.76 17.36 52.08
C TYR A 263 27.51 18.23 52.24
N GLU A 264 27.51 19.26 53.10
CA GLU A 264 26.40 20.21 53.22
C GLU A 264 26.18 21.12 51.99
N GLU A 265 27.21 21.55 51.26
CA GLU A 265 26.99 22.50 50.13
C GLU A 265 26.58 21.81 48.81
N ASP A 266 26.86 20.51 48.64
CA ASP A 266 26.44 19.71 47.46
C ASP A 266 25.24 18.77 47.76
N ILE A 267 25.05 18.26 48.99
CA ILE A 267 23.89 17.40 49.37
C ILE A 267 22.65 18.22 49.75
N GLU A 268 22.78 19.37 50.43
CA GLU A 268 21.63 20.21 50.80
C GLU A 268 20.96 20.86 49.56
N ASN A 269 21.56 20.75 48.36
CA ASN A 269 20.96 21.28 47.13
C ASN A 269 20.98 20.39 45.89
N ASN A 270 21.62 19.20 45.83
CA ASN A 270 21.72 18.55 44.51
C ASN A 270 21.86 17.03 44.36
N THR A 271 21.99 16.21 45.41
CA THR A 271 22.17 14.74 45.19
C THR A 271 21.10 13.88 45.84
N ILE A 272 20.93 13.85 47.17
CA ILE A 272 19.89 12.99 47.78
C ILE A 272 18.50 13.62 47.61
N SER A 273 18.35 14.92 47.89
CA SER A 273 17.09 15.64 47.62
C SER A 273 16.78 15.77 46.13
N SER A 274 17.77 15.70 45.23
CA SER A 274 17.51 15.74 43.78
C SER A 274 17.17 14.34 43.27
N SER A 275 17.90 13.30 43.66
CA SER A 275 17.55 11.91 43.35
C SER A 275 16.16 11.59 43.88
N THR A 276 15.81 11.96 45.10
CA THR A 276 14.47 11.72 45.64
C THR A 276 13.38 12.61 45.03
N GLN A 277 13.68 13.88 44.69
CA GLN A 277 12.70 14.72 43.99
C GLN A 277 12.44 14.22 42.57
N ILE A 278 13.50 13.80 41.87
CA ILE A 278 13.42 13.16 40.55
C ILE A 278 12.68 11.84 40.67
N ILE A 279 12.94 11.01 41.68
CA ILE A 279 12.22 9.76 41.97
C ILE A 279 10.72 10.02 42.21
N ASN A 280 10.36 11.01 43.02
CA ASN A 280 8.96 11.32 43.32
C ASN A 280 8.23 11.98 42.13
N GLU A 281 8.90 12.85 41.37
CA GLU A 281 8.36 13.42 40.13
C GLU A 281 8.20 12.35 39.04
N THR A 282 9.20 11.46 38.89
CA THR A 282 9.17 10.32 37.95
C THR A 282 8.10 9.31 38.33
N THR A 283 7.96 8.98 39.62
CA THR A 283 6.92 8.07 40.13
C THR A 283 5.51 8.66 39.92
N GLN A 284 5.32 9.96 40.19
CA GLN A 284 4.03 10.61 39.94
C GLN A 284 3.67 10.72 38.47
N GLU A 285 4.63 11.04 37.60
CA GLU A 285 4.39 11.13 36.15
C GLU A 285 4.16 9.75 35.51
N ILE A 286 4.85 8.70 35.98
CA ILE A 286 4.58 7.30 35.60
C ILE A 286 3.19 6.87 36.08
N GLN A 287 2.79 7.19 37.30
CA GLN A 287 1.44 6.89 37.81
C GLN A 287 0.32 7.62 37.06
N GLU A 288 0.52 8.88 36.65
CA GLU A 288 -0.45 9.61 35.81
C GLU A 288 -0.59 8.95 34.42
N LYS A 289 0.52 8.48 33.81
CA LYS A 289 0.50 7.86 32.48
C LYS A 289 0.03 6.40 32.46
N ILE A 290 0.34 5.59 33.48
CA ILE A 290 -0.22 4.23 33.65
C ILE A 290 -1.75 4.29 33.81
N GLN A 291 -2.25 5.36 34.44
CA GLN A 291 -3.68 5.59 34.61
C GLN A 291 -4.39 5.96 33.30
N ASP A 292 -3.67 6.46 32.30
CA ASP A 292 -4.17 6.73 30.94
C ASP A 292 -4.12 5.48 30.04
N LEU A 293 -3.23 4.51 30.32
CA LEU A 293 -3.15 3.19 29.63
C LEU A 293 -4.31 2.23 29.96
N ASP A 294 -5.08 2.51 31.01
CA ASP A 294 -6.22 1.70 31.50
C ASP A 294 -7.51 1.91 30.65
N ASP A 295 -7.48 2.83 29.67
CA ASP A 295 -8.53 3.03 28.66
C ASP A 295 -8.11 2.41 27.29
N PRO A 296 -8.69 1.27 26.88
CA PRO A 296 -8.33 0.59 25.64
C PRO A 296 -8.51 1.42 24.37
N ALA A 297 -9.23 2.55 24.44
CA ALA A 297 -9.52 3.43 23.31
C ALA A 297 -8.47 4.54 23.07
N GLN A 298 -7.36 4.59 23.84
CA GLN A 298 -6.35 5.66 23.77
C GLN A 298 -4.90 5.16 23.59
N ARG A 299 -4.70 3.91 23.15
CA ARG A 299 -3.38 3.32 22.92
C ARG A 299 -2.81 3.84 21.59
N ASP A 300 -1.80 4.71 21.61
CA ASP A 300 -1.30 5.37 20.38
C ASP A 300 0.18 5.76 20.35
N GLU A 301 0.71 5.96 19.14
CA GLU A 301 2.13 6.21 18.81
C GLU A 301 2.71 7.51 19.42
N GLN A 302 1.87 8.52 19.66
CA GLN A 302 2.27 9.76 20.34
C GLN A 302 2.65 9.54 21.81
N LEU A 303 2.02 8.55 22.47
CA LEU A 303 2.31 8.19 23.85
C LEU A 303 3.72 7.57 23.96
N ILE A 304 4.25 7.01 22.87
CA ILE A 304 5.56 6.37 22.76
C ILE A 304 6.65 7.40 22.52
N ASP A 305 6.51 8.29 21.53
CA ASP A 305 7.51 9.33 21.26
C ASP A 305 7.69 10.29 22.45
N GLU A 306 6.60 10.64 23.13
CA GLU A 306 6.66 11.48 24.34
C GLU A 306 7.18 10.73 25.58
N THR A 307 7.15 9.41 25.58
CA THR A 307 7.73 8.56 26.63
C THR A 307 9.21 8.33 26.35
N GLN A 308 9.58 8.08 25.09
CA GLN A 308 10.95 7.92 24.60
C GLN A 308 11.78 9.21 24.71
N ASP A 309 11.25 10.37 24.30
CA ASP A 309 11.98 11.65 24.41
C ASP A 309 12.24 12.03 25.86
N LYS A 310 11.33 11.70 26.77
CA LYS A 310 11.46 11.97 28.21
C LYS A 310 12.32 10.92 28.91
N LEU A 311 12.28 9.65 28.49
CA LEU A 311 13.23 8.62 28.93
C LEU A 311 14.66 8.93 28.49
N ASN A 312 14.84 9.46 27.28
CA ASN A 312 16.13 9.98 26.82
C ASN A 312 16.58 11.21 27.64
N GLU A 313 15.65 12.04 28.10
CA GLU A 313 15.92 13.17 29.01
C GLU A 313 16.31 12.67 30.42
N ILE A 314 15.61 11.64 30.93
CA ILE A 314 15.92 10.94 32.20
C ILE A 314 17.27 10.22 32.12
N GLU A 315 17.56 9.49 31.04
CA GLU A 315 18.85 8.81 30.82
C GLU A 315 19.99 9.83 30.74
N ALA A 316 19.76 10.99 30.11
CA ALA A 316 20.73 12.08 30.07
C ALA A 316 20.93 12.79 31.42
N GLU A 317 19.90 12.93 32.24
CA GLU A 317 19.99 13.46 33.61
C GLU A 317 20.65 12.44 34.56
N TRP A 318 20.38 11.15 34.39
CA TRP A 318 20.96 10.06 35.18
C TRP A 318 22.42 9.78 34.80
N GLU A 319 22.81 9.88 33.52
CA GLU A 319 24.21 9.80 33.09
C GLU A 319 25.03 10.96 33.71
N LEU A 320 24.40 12.13 33.94
CA LEU A 320 24.97 13.26 34.67
C LEU A 320 25.11 12.97 36.18
N ILE A 321 24.12 12.28 36.78
CA ILE A 321 24.13 11.85 38.19
C ILE A 321 25.19 10.75 38.42
N ASN A 322 25.30 9.78 37.52
CA ASN A 322 26.25 8.67 37.61
C ASN A 322 27.70 9.11 37.31
N GLU A 323 27.90 10.13 36.45
CA GLU A 323 29.21 10.78 36.28
C GLU A 323 29.61 11.59 37.53
N THR A 324 28.63 11.99 38.37
CA THR A 324 28.85 12.65 39.67
C THR A 324 29.01 11.63 40.81
N ALA A 325 28.33 10.49 40.77
CA ALA A 325 28.45 9.38 41.73
C ALA A 325 29.78 8.62 41.58
N ASN A 326 30.35 8.52 40.37
CA ASN A 326 31.67 7.89 40.17
C ASN A 326 32.85 8.67 40.79
N ASP A 327 32.63 9.85 41.39
CA ASP A 327 33.61 10.54 42.23
C ASP A 327 33.61 10.04 43.70
N LEU A 328 32.85 8.98 44.03
CA LEU A 328 32.78 8.29 45.34
C LEU A 328 34.03 7.43 45.67
N ASP A 329 35.23 7.99 45.55
CA ASP A 329 36.43 7.50 46.29
C ASP A 329 36.36 7.92 47.79
N ASN A 330 35.28 8.59 48.21
CA ASN A 330 35.10 9.24 49.53
C ASN A 330 34.27 8.45 50.56
N GLU A 331 33.64 7.33 50.21
CA GLU A 331 32.87 6.50 51.15
C GLU A 331 33.77 5.91 52.25
N THR A 332 35.05 5.69 51.93
CA THR A 332 36.05 5.24 52.91
C THR A 332 36.43 6.34 53.91
N GLU A 333 36.37 7.61 53.50
CA GLU A 333 36.79 8.76 54.33
C GLU A 333 35.73 9.11 55.38
N PHE A 334 34.43 9.06 55.02
CA PHE A 334 33.31 9.24 55.95
C PHE A 334 33.24 8.13 57.02
N LYS A 335 33.32 6.85 56.58
CA LYS A 335 33.38 5.70 57.49
C LYS A 335 34.61 5.78 58.41
N ASP A 336 35.77 6.19 57.88
CA ASP A 336 36.99 6.38 58.67
C ASP A 336 36.86 7.51 59.71
N GLU A 337 36.13 8.59 59.40
CA GLU A 337 35.89 9.72 60.30
C GLU A 337 34.93 9.38 61.45
N ILE A 338 33.82 8.67 61.17
CA ILE A 338 32.93 8.12 62.21
C ILE A 338 33.71 7.17 63.14
N ASP A 339 34.47 6.24 62.55
CA ASP A 339 35.35 5.33 63.30
C ASP A 339 36.40 6.07 64.15
N ASN A 340 36.87 7.24 63.70
CA ASN A 340 37.80 8.08 64.45
C ASN A 340 37.11 8.77 65.64
N ILE A 341 35.86 9.20 65.48
CA ILE A 341 35.03 9.78 66.55
C ILE A 341 34.76 8.72 67.62
N SER A 342 34.23 7.54 67.27
CA SER A 342 34.01 6.44 68.23
C SER A 342 35.28 6.02 68.95
N ARG A 343 36.44 6.01 68.26
CA ARG A 343 37.75 5.75 68.89
C ARG A 343 38.21 6.83 69.86
N SER A 344 37.80 8.08 69.67
CA SER A 344 38.09 9.19 70.58
C SER A 344 37.10 9.24 71.75
N ILE A 345 35.82 8.88 71.53
CA ILE A 345 34.81 8.66 72.58
C ILE A 345 35.30 7.60 73.56
N ASN A 346 35.63 6.40 73.07
CA ASN A 346 36.12 5.29 73.90
C ASN A 346 37.39 5.63 74.71
N LYS A 347 38.30 6.44 74.14
CA LYS A 347 39.49 6.90 74.89
C LYS A 347 39.14 7.91 75.97
N THR A 348 38.17 8.77 75.70
CA THR A 348 37.68 9.77 76.65
C THR A 348 37.06 9.07 77.85
N GLU A 349 36.17 8.08 77.65
CA GLU A 349 35.60 7.26 78.73
C GLU A 349 36.67 6.60 79.62
N VAL A 350 37.72 6.04 79.02
CA VAL A 350 38.84 5.44 79.78
C VAL A 350 39.57 6.47 80.63
N LEU A 351 39.77 7.69 80.12
CA LEU A 351 40.41 8.78 80.86
C LEU A 351 39.50 9.30 81.99
N ILE A 352 38.18 9.31 81.78
CA ILE A 352 37.18 9.68 82.79
C ILE A 352 37.23 8.72 83.99
N GLU A 353 37.27 7.41 83.73
CA GLU A 353 37.33 6.40 84.80
C GLU A 353 38.68 6.44 85.56
N ASP A 354 39.77 6.78 84.87
CA ASP A 354 41.07 7.02 85.52
C ASP A 354 41.03 8.25 86.45
N ILE A 355 40.40 9.36 86.04
CA ILE A 355 40.22 10.56 86.90
C ILE A 355 39.37 10.21 88.12
N ARG A 356 38.29 9.44 87.94
CA ARG A 356 37.44 8.97 89.06
C ARG A 356 38.24 8.16 90.07
N THR A 357 39.17 7.31 89.60
CA THR A 357 40.07 6.54 90.46
C THR A 357 41.03 7.44 91.24
N ILE A 358 41.65 8.43 90.59
CA ILE A 358 42.59 9.35 91.25
C ILE A 358 41.86 10.27 92.24
N HIS A 359 40.64 10.69 91.94
CA HIS A 359 39.81 11.49 92.84
C HIS A 359 39.57 10.77 94.18
N LEU A 360 39.18 9.50 94.14
CA LEU A 360 39.02 8.66 95.34
C LEU A 360 40.33 8.52 96.11
N GLU A 361 41.46 8.42 95.40
CA GLU A 361 42.78 8.36 96.02
C GLU A 361 43.23 9.70 96.65
N ILE A 362 42.75 10.85 96.15
CA ILE A 362 42.97 12.17 96.75
C ILE A 362 42.14 12.31 98.04
N GLU A 363 40.87 11.88 98.02
CA GLU A 363 40.04 11.81 99.23
C GLU A 363 40.70 10.96 100.33
N ASP A 364 41.26 9.81 99.96
CA ASP A 364 41.98 8.92 100.88
C ASP A 364 43.25 9.57 101.48
N GLU A 365 44.03 10.33 100.69
CA GLU A 365 45.23 11.04 101.16
C GLU A 365 44.87 12.25 102.06
N TRP A 366 43.76 12.94 101.79
CA TRP A 366 43.20 13.97 102.67
C TRP A 366 42.72 13.37 104.01
N LEU A 367 42.06 12.21 103.98
CA LEU A 367 41.64 11.48 105.17
C LEU A 367 42.86 10.99 106.00
N ASP A 368 43.94 10.56 105.35
CA ASP A 368 45.20 10.18 106.03
C ASP A 368 45.92 11.41 106.63
N LEU A 369 45.90 12.57 105.96
CA LEU A 369 46.42 13.83 106.50
C LEU A 369 45.61 14.30 107.72
N ALA A 370 44.28 14.27 107.63
CA ALA A 370 43.37 14.61 108.73
C ALA A 370 43.56 13.69 109.93
N GLY A 371 43.62 12.37 109.71
CA GLY A 371 43.82 11.38 110.77
C GLY A 371 45.17 11.49 111.47
N LYS A 372 46.25 11.88 110.76
CA LYS A 372 47.59 12.07 111.36
C LYS A 372 47.73 13.39 112.12
N VAL A 373 47.09 14.46 111.63
CA VAL A 373 47.02 15.75 112.37
C VAL A 373 46.24 15.56 113.68
N GLU A 374 45.18 14.74 113.68
CA GLU A 374 44.43 14.36 114.88
C GLU A 374 45.27 13.48 115.84
N GLU A 375 46.01 12.47 115.33
CA GLU A 375 46.86 11.59 116.15
C GLU A 375 48.04 12.33 116.84
N ASP A 376 48.62 13.36 116.20
CA ASP A 376 49.68 14.18 116.78
C ASP A 376 49.17 15.23 117.79
N LEU A 377 47.95 15.78 117.59
CA LEU A 377 47.29 16.70 118.53
C LEU A 377 46.86 16.03 119.84
N ASP A 378 46.49 14.73 119.81
CA ASP A 378 46.06 13.95 120.98
C ASP A 378 47.22 13.53 121.93
N SER A 379 48.47 13.81 121.58
CA SER A 379 49.67 13.43 122.37
C SER A 379 50.06 14.43 123.48
N ILE A 380 49.34 15.55 123.64
CA ILE A 380 49.64 16.63 124.59
C ILE A 380 48.61 16.68 125.74
N ASP A 381 48.75 15.85 126.79
CA ASP A 381 48.14 16.15 128.11
C ASP A 381 48.70 15.33 129.30
N GLU A 382 49.49 15.95 130.19
CA GLU A 382 49.40 15.72 131.65
C GLU A 382 50.03 16.90 132.44
N ILE A 383 49.20 17.85 132.90
CA ILE A 383 49.61 18.92 133.83
C ILE A 383 49.24 18.52 135.27
N ILE A 384 50.24 18.28 136.13
CA ILE A 384 50.06 17.93 137.56
C ILE A 384 50.25 19.16 138.47
N ILE A 385 49.27 19.47 139.34
CA ILE A 385 49.46 20.26 140.57
C ILE A 385 48.69 19.59 141.74
N GLY A 386 49.32 19.52 142.92
CA GLY A 386 49.04 18.51 143.96
C GLY A 386 48.07 18.84 145.11
N ASP A 387 47.81 17.77 145.88
CA ASP A 387 47.01 17.55 147.12
C ASP A 387 47.47 18.43 148.32
N PRO A 388 46.79 18.57 149.51
CA PRO A 388 45.84 17.60 150.12
C PRO A 388 44.67 18.10 151.01
N ASP A 389 43.77 17.17 151.35
CA ASP A 389 43.37 16.70 152.71
C ASP A 389 41.83 16.49 152.91
N PRO A 390 41.39 15.39 153.56
CA PRO A 390 40.05 14.82 153.47
C PRO A 390 39.19 15.03 154.73
N GLU A 391 37.94 15.46 154.57
CA GLU A 391 36.84 15.21 155.51
C GLU A 391 35.54 15.79 154.92
N VAL A 392 34.41 15.11 155.17
CA VAL A 392 33.01 15.53 154.86
C VAL A 392 32.55 15.17 153.44
N LEU A 393 31.93 14.01 153.23
CA LEU A 393 30.55 13.59 153.57
C LEU A 393 29.71 13.64 152.27
N GLU A 394 29.40 12.51 151.66
CA GLU A 394 28.26 11.62 151.98
C GLU A 394 26.88 12.19 151.55
N ASN A 395 26.22 11.37 150.71
CA ASN A 395 24.78 11.16 150.61
C ASN A 395 23.88 12.27 150.01
N GLU A 396 23.38 12.01 148.81
CA GLU A 396 22.03 11.40 148.72
C GLU A 396 21.91 10.45 147.51
N ILE A 397 21.78 9.18 147.88
CA ILE A 397 21.42 8.03 147.06
C ILE A 397 19.89 7.99 146.92
N GLN A 398 19.45 7.59 145.72
CA GLN A 398 18.18 6.92 145.39
C GLN A 398 16.85 7.68 145.49
N SER A 399 16.24 7.79 144.30
CA SER A 399 14.92 7.21 144.08
C SER A 399 14.89 6.44 142.74
N ILE A 400 14.95 5.11 142.83
CA ILE A 400 14.03 4.14 142.20
C ILE A 400 13.91 4.22 140.66
N VAL A 401 14.65 3.41 139.89
CA VAL A 401 14.36 2.00 139.52
C VAL A 401 13.30 1.86 138.40
N THR A 402 13.81 1.50 137.20
CA THR A 402 13.32 0.46 136.27
C THR A 402 12.83 0.86 134.86
N GLN A 403 13.39 0.11 133.90
CA GLN A 403 13.02 -0.18 132.49
C GLN A 403 13.49 0.85 131.45
N ILE A 404 14.56 0.62 130.68
CA ILE A 404 14.89 -0.48 129.73
C ILE A 404 13.84 -0.58 128.61
N ILE A 405 14.19 -0.13 127.39
CA ILE A 405 14.59 -0.94 126.20
C ILE A 405 15.31 0.02 125.22
N ILE A 406 16.65 -0.13 125.05
CA ILE A 406 17.42 -0.58 123.84
C ILE A 406 17.31 0.40 122.66
N GLY A 407 18.36 0.92 122.04
CA GLY A 407 19.81 0.69 122.13
C GLY A 407 20.51 1.39 120.95
N ASP A 408 21.80 1.65 121.13
CA ASP A 408 22.83 2.19 120.22
C ASP A 408 22.69 3.63 119.71
N PHE A 409 23.61 4.44 120.24
CA PHE A 409 24.11 5.70 119.72
C PHE A 409 25.25 5.34 118.76
N ASP A 410 25.22 5.83 117.53
CA ASP A 410 26.35 5.79 116.61
C ASP A 410 27.01 7.17 116.55
N GLU A 411 28.33 7.13 116.44
CA GLU A 411 29.31 8.20 116.72
C GLU A 411 29.49 9.21 115.56
N ASP A 412 28.64 9.18 114.53
CA ASP A 412 28.81 10.00 113.32
C ASP A 412 28.26 11.44 113.42
N GLU A 413 27.32 11.71 114.32
CA GLU A 413 26.62 13.02 114.39
C GLU A 413 27.34 14.07 115.29
N LEU A 414 28.53 13.73 115.82
CA LEU A 414 29.41 14.66 116.55
C LEU A 414 30.72 14.95 115.82
N ALA A 415 30.96 14.28 114.67
CA ALA A 415 32.03 14.62 113.73
C ALA A 415 31.55 15.65 112.71
N GLU A 416 30.33 15.55 112.17
CA GLU A 416 29.81 16.49 111.16
C GLU A 416 29.68 17.95 111.66
N GLU A 417 29.27 18.19 112.91
CA GLU A 417 29.15 19.57 113.45
C GLU A 417 30.53 20.21 113.79
N PHE A 418 31.59 19.39 113.91
CA PHE A 418 32.97 19.84 114.05
C PHE A 418 33.65 20.04 112.69
N TRP A 419 33.29 19.25 111.67
CA TRP A 419 33.75 19.37 110.28
C TRP A 419 33.10 20.54 109.53
N ASP A 420 31.82 20.87 109.80
CA ASP A 420 31.14 22.02 109.20
C ASP A 420 31.61 23.37 109.77
N GLU A 421 32.06 23.45 111.03
CA GLU A 421 32.73 24.65 111.57
C GLU A 421 34.22 24.77 111.13
N LEU A 422 34.79 23.69 110.58
CA LEU A 422 36.15 23.65 110.00
C LEU A 422 36.18 24.13 108.54
N LYS A 423 35.06 23.98 107.80
CA LYS A 423 34.90 24.45 106.42
C LYS A 423 34.73 25.97 106.28
N GLU A 424 34.45 26.71 107.36
CA GLU A 424 34.24 28.18 107.31
C GLU A 424 35.28 29.02 108.13
N GLY A 425 36.35 28.43 108.67
CA GLY A 425 37.00 28.96 109.89
C GLY A 425 38.36 29.68 109.77
N GLU A 426 38.34 31.02 109.75
CA GLU A 426 39.39 31.88 110.34
C GLU A 426 39.65 31.49 111.81
N PHE A 427 40.90 31.24 112.25
CA PHE A 427 41.24 31.09 113.68
C PHE A 427 42.53 31.84 114.09
N GLU A 428 42.44 32.60 115.19
CA GLU A 428 43.51 33.43 115.77
C GLU A 428 43.84 32.97 117.21
N LEU A 429 45.03 32.40 117.44
CA LEU A 429 45.52 32.02 118.77
C LEU A 429 47.02 32.37 118.95
N ALA A 430 47.26 33.52 119.58
CA ALA A 430 48.51 33.94 120.25
C ALA A 430 49.84 33.81 119.46
N GLU A 431 50.01 34.75 118.52
CA GLU A 431 51.23 35.38 118.01
C GLU A 431 52.29 34.48 117.33
N GLY A 432 51.84 33.75 116.29
CA GLY A 432 52.63 33.27 115.15
C GLY A 432 51.68 32.73 114.06
N GLU A 433 51.59 33.40 112.89
CA GLU A 433 50.65 33.07 111.80
C GLU A 433 51.13 31.87 110.95
N ILE A 434 50.24 30.89 110.73
CA ILE A 434 50.28 29.91 109.63
C ILE A 434 48.87 29.88 109.02
N THR A 435 48.76 30.14 107.73
CA THR A 435 47.50 30.12 106.96
C THR A 435 47.54 28.96 105.97
N VAL A 436 46.51 28.10 105.96
CA VAL A 436 46.28 27.07 104.93
C VAL A 436 44.88 27.34 104.35
N VAL A 437 44.77 27.49 103.04
CA VAL A 437 43.50 27.67 102.31
C VAL A 437 43.13 26.32 101.67
N LEU A 438 41.88 25.86 101.86
CA LEU A 438 41.29 24.72 101.15
C LEU A 438 40.34 25.29 100.09
N GLU A 439 40.43 24.84 98.83
CA GLU A 439 39.56 25.29 97.73
C GLU A 439 38.63 24.18 97.22
N GLU A 440 37.45 24.57 96.71
CA GLU A 440 36.21 23.78 96.59
C GLU A 440 35.92 23.22 95.17
N ASN A 441 36.87 23.23 94.23
CA ASN A 441 36.56 23.11 92.79
C ASN A 441 36.74 21.71 92.15
N ILE A 442 37.26 20.70 92.86
CA ILE A 442 37.44 19.33 92.31
C ILE A 442 36.08 18.60 92.07
N PRO A 443 35.06 18.69 92.94
CA PRO A 443 33.77 18.03 92.71
C PRO A 443 32.99 18.58 91.51
N GLU A 444 33.12 19.87 91.18
CA GLU A 444 32.50 20.45 89.98
C GLU A 444 33.14 19.92 88.69
N LEU A 445 34.47 19.76 88.66
CA LEU A 445 35.20 19.14 87.55
C LEU A 445 34.70 17.71 87.26
N VAL A 446 34.54 16.88 88.29
CA VAL A 446 34.05 15.49 88.16
C VAL A 446 32.62 15.44 87.64
N ASN A 447 31.76 16.37 88.07
CA ASN A 447 30.36 16.40 87.65
C ASN A 447 30.20 16.83 86.19
N SER A 448 31.02 17.78 85.69
CA SER A 448 31.06 18.13 84.27
C SER A 448 31.57 16.96 83.41
N ILE A 449 32.53 16.19 83.92
CA ILE A 449 33.02 14.97 83.27
C ILE A 449 31.91 13.90 83.16
N GLU A 450 31.12 13.67 84.20
CA GLU A 450 30.02 12.69 84.16
C GLU A 450 28.91 13.08 83.17
N ARG A 451 28.67 14.38 82.98
CA ARG A 451 27.69 14.85 81.96
C ARG A 451 28.21 14.65 80.53
N ILE A 452 29.50 14.88 80.31
CA ILE A 452 30.15 14.62 79.02
C ILE A 452 30.07 13.12 78.67
N GLU A 453 30.30 12.21 79.62
CA GLU A 453 30.21 10.76 79.40
C GLU A 453 28.83 10.33 78.83
N VAL A 454 27.75 10.84 79.41
CA VAL A 454 26.37 10.55 78.94
C VAL A 454 26.14 11.05 77.51
N ILE A 455 26.64 12.24 77.18
CA ILE A 455 26.50 12.81 75.83
C ILE A 455 27.32 12.00 74.82
N LEU A 456 28.50 11.52 75.20
CA LEU A 456 29.35 10.70 74.33
C LEU A 456 28.77 9.30 74.08
N GLU A 457 28.12 8.67 75.07
CA GLU A 457 27.38 7.42 74.88
C GLU A 457 26.24 7.59 73.86
N GLU A 458 25.48 8.70 73.94
CA GLU A 458 24.40 8.97 73.00
C GLU A 458 24.90 9.32 71.57
N LEU A 459 26.07 9.95 71.45
CA LEU A 459 26.70 10.22 70.15
C LEU A 459 27.25 8.95 69.48
N ASP A 460 27.75 7.97 70.24
CA ASP A 460 28.21 6.68 69.70
C ASP A 460 27.02 5.85 69.19
N GLU A 461 25.85 5.92 69.86
CA GLU A 461 24.61 5.28 69.40
C GLU A 461 24.11 5.89 68.08
N ILE A 462 24.16 7.22 67.93
CA ILE A 462 23.78 7.89 66.68
C ILE A 462 24.74 7.55 65.53
N ALA A 463 26.03 7.43 65.81
CA ALA A 463 27.01 7.02 64.81
C ALA A 463 26.74 5.60 64.26
N GLU A 464 26.27 4.67 65.10
CA GLU A 464 25.82 3.34 64.64
C GLU A 464 24.53 3.43 63.81
N GLU A 465 23.56 4.26 64.20
CA GLU A 465 22.31 4.46 63.45
C GLU A 465 22.54 5.16 62.09
N GLU A 466 23.47 6.10 61.99
CA GLU A 466 23.86 6.73 60.71
C GLU A 466 24.55 5.74 59.74
N MET A 467 25.29 4.76 60.26
CA MET A 467 25.86 3.69 59.44
C MET A 467 24.78 2.73 58.92
N GLU A 468 23.77 2.41 59.73
CA GLU A 468 22.63 1.57 59.31
C GLU A 468 21.78 2.28 58.25
N LEU A 469 21.55 3.59 58.41
CA LEU A 469 20.86 4.42 57.42
C LEU A 469 21.58 4.43 56.06
N ALA A 470 22.92 4.52 56.06
CA ALA A 470 23.71 4.50 54.82
C ALA A 470 23.62 3.15 54.08
N GLU A 471 23.59 2.02 54.80
CA GLU A 471 23.37 0.69 54.20
C GLU A 471 21.96 0.57 53.60
N GLU A 472 20.95 1.15 54.24
CA GLU A 472 19.56 1.14 53.74
C GLU A 472 19.35 2.02 52.49
N PHE A 473 20.09 3.12 52.36
CA PHE A 473 20.11 3.90 51.12
C PHE A 473 20.84 3.16 49.97
N GLU A 474 21.89 2.40 50.25
CA GLU A 474 22.56 1.54 49.26
C GLU A 474 21.60 0.43 48.75
N GLU A 475 20.84 -0.20 49.65
CA GLU A 475 19.80 -1.18 49.26
C GLU A 475 18.68 -0.52 48.43
N LEU A 476 18.32 0.74 48.71
CA LEU A 476 17.34 1.49 47.92
C LEU A 476 17.86 1.78 46.51
N ASP A 477 19.12 2.18 46.35
CA ASP A 477 19.75 2.42 45.04
C ASP A 477 19.81 1.14 44.19
N GLU A 478 20.17 -0.02 44.78
CA GLU A 478 20.14 -1.31 44.08
C GLU A 478 18.72 -1.68 43.60
N ALA A 479 17.70 -1.36 44.41
CA ALA A 479 16.30 -1.63 44.05
C ALA A 479 15.79 -0.72 42.91
N PHE A 480 16.33 0.49 42.79
CA PHE A 480 16.07 1.40 41.66
C PHE A 480 16.75 0.94 40.36
N GLU A 481 17.99 0.43 40.42
CA GLU A 481 18.64 -0.16 39.23
C GLU A 481 17.81 -1.33 38.66
N GLU A 482 17.26 -2.18 39.53
CA GLU A 482 16.37 -3.28 39.09
C GLU A 482 15.02 -2.78 38.54
N PHE A 483 14.52 -1.65 39.05
CA PHE A 483 13.30 -1.01 38.53
C PHE A 483 13.53 -0.40 37.13
N GLU A 484 14.71 0.19 36.87
CA GLU A 484 15.08 0.70 35.54
C GLU A 484 15.15 -0.41 34.48
N ASP A 485 15.72 -1.57 34.85
CA ASP A 485 15.76 -2.75 34.00
C ASP A 485 14.33 -3.26 33.66
N ASP A 486 13.39 -3.16 34.60
CA ASP A 486 11.99 -3.52 34.38
C ASP A 486 11.28 -2.58 33.41
N VAL A 487 11.53 -1.26 33.51
CA VAL A 487 11.00 -0.25 32.58
C VAL A 487 11.55 -0.48 31.17
N LYS A 488 12.85 -0.77 31.02
CA LYS A 488 13.44 -1.14 29.72
C LYS A 488 12.85 -2.43 29.14
N GLU A 489 12.43 -3.38 29.98
CA GLU A 489 11.71 -4.56 29.52
C GLU A 489 10.30 -4.23 29.01
N LEU A 490 9.60 -3.30 29.69
CA LEU A 490 8.28 -2.80 29.26
C LEU A 490 8.37 -2.14 27.87
N GLU A 491 9.34 -1.25 27.64
CA GLU A 491 9.58 -0.60 26.33
C GLU A 491 9.80 -1.62 25.21
N ARG A 492 10.60 -2.67 25.46
CA ARG A 492 10.83 -3.72 24.46
C ARG A 492 9.58 -4.53 24.17
N LEU A 493 8.67 -4.68 25.14
CA LEU A 493 7.40 -5.38 24.94
C LEU A 493 6.43 -4.50 24.15
N GLU A 494 6.44 -3.19 24.39
CA GLU A 494 5.64 -2.18 23.69
C GLU A 494 6.03 -2.08 22.21
N GLU A 495 7.32 -1.90 21.92
CA GLU A 495 7.87 -1.89 20.54
C GLU A 495 7.44 -3.14 19.76
N GLN A 496 7.42 -4.29 20.46
CA GLN A 496 7.05 -5.58 19.90
C GLN A 496 5.55 -5.80 19.67
N VAL A 497 4.69 -4.99 20.28
CA VAL A 497 3.23 -4.98 20.08
C VAL A 497 2.88 -4.01 18.96
N MET A 498 3.55 -2.86 18.90
CA MET A 498 3.34 -1.79 17.92
C MET A 498 3.86 -2.13 16.52
N GLU A 499 5.02 -2.77 16.40
CA GLU A 499 5.57 -3.24 15.12
C GLU A 499 5.62 -4.78 15.09
N PRO A 500 4.46 -5.44 14.90
CA PRO A 500 4.42 -6.89 14.92
C PRO A 500 4.97 -7.48 13.61
N GLU A 501 6.21 -7.98 13.65
CA GLU A 501 6.76 -8.73 12.52
C GLU A 501 6.04 -10.08 12.32
N PHE A 502 5.72 -10.41 11.06
CA PHE A 502 5.22 -11.74 10.73
C PHE A 502 6.27 -12.80 11.10
N PRO A 503 5.92 -13.80 11.96
CA PRO A 503 6.85 -14.86 12.27
C PRO A 503 7.04 -15.76 11.04
N SER A 504 8.15 -16.54 11.00
CA SER A 504 8.38 -17.46 9.86
C SER A 504 7.21 -18.41 9.64
N ILE A 505 6.94 -18.82 8.39
CA ILE A 505 5.80 -19.69 8.05
C ILE A 505 5.77 -20.97 8.91
N GLU A 506 6.91 -21.60 9.22
CA GLU A 506 6.92 -22.75 10.13
C GLU A 506 6.42 -22.43 11.54
N ARG A 507 6.70 -21.22 12.04
CA ARG A 507 6.25 -20.75 13.34
C ARG A 507 4.77 -20.39 13.32
N GLN A 508 4.28 -19.78 12.23
CA GLN A 508 2.86 -19.56 11.99
C GLN A 508 2.07 -20.87 12.06
N ILE A 509 2.51 -21.90 11.32
CA ILE A 509 1.90 -23.25 11.36
C ILE A 509 1.93 -23.83 12.78
N GLU A 510 3.07 -23.75 13.48
CA GLU A 510 3.19 -24.28 14.84
C GLU A 510 2.23 -23.61 15.82
N ILE A 511 2.02 -22.29 15.71
CA ILE A 511 1.08 -21.55 16.56
C ILE A 511 -0.34 -22.04 16.30
N VAL A 512 -0.78 -22.01 15.03
CA VAL A 512 -2.13 -22.41 14.64
C VAL A 512 -2.42 -23.87 15.01
N GLU A 513 -1.48 -24.81 14.80
CA GLU A 513 -1.65 -26.22 15.18
C GLU A 513 -1.77 -26.45 16.70
N ASN A 514 -1.15 -25.59 17.51
CA ASN A 514 -1.17 -25.72 18.97
C ASN A 514 -2.38 -25.04 19.63
N MET A 515 -3.07 -24.14 18.93
CA MET A 515 -4.29 -23.50 19.43
C MET A 515 -5.41 -24.52 19.69
N SER A 516 -6.18 -24.28 20.74
CA SER A 516 -7.44 -25.00 20.95
C SER A 516 -8.52 -24.56 19.96
N ASP A 517 -9.55 -25.38 19.73
CA ASP A 517 -10.65 -25.02 18.81
C ASP A 517 -11.45 -23.79 19.28
N GLU A 518 -11.44 -23.48 20.58
CA GLU A 518 -12.10 -22.29 21.15
C GLU A 518 -11.24 -21.06 20.90
N GLU A 519 -9.97 -21.13 21.27
CA GLU A 519 -8.94 -20.10 21.03
C GLU A 519 -8.81 -19.72 19.55
N PHE A 520 -8.74 -20.70 18.64
CA PHE A 520 -8.69 -20.43 17.21
C PHE A 520 -9.92 -19.66 16.72
N ARG A 521 -11.10 -20.00 17.22
CA ARG A 521 -12.35 -19.33 16.83
C ARG A 521 -12.43 -17.91 17.35
N ASP A 522 -11.99 -17.69 18.59
CA ASP A 522 -12.00 -16.37 19.21
C ASP A 522 -10.96 -15.46 18.53
N THR A 523 -9.75 -15.97 18.24
CA THR A 523 -8.75 -15.24 17.44
C THR A 523 -9.24 -14.95 16.02
N LEU A 524 -9.87 -15.92 15.36
CA LEU A 524 -10.43 -15.68 14.02
C LEU A 524 -11.55 -14.64 14.05
N ASP A 525 -12.39 -14.61 15.09
CA ASP A 525 -13.43 -13.58 15.26
C ASP A 525 -12.81 -12.18 15.36
N SER A 526 -11.71 -12.03 16.12
CA SER A 526 -10.96 -10.77 16.22
C SER A 526 -10.26 -10.37 14.92
N VAL A 527 -9.62 -11.31 14.22
CA VAL A 527 -8.94 -11.05 12.94
C VAL A 527 -9.93 -10.62 11.85
N LEU A 528 -11.16 -11.13 11.91
CA LEU A 528 -12.24 -10.77 10.97
C LEU A 528 -13.09 -9.59 11.46
N ASP A 529 -12.70 -8.91 12.54
CA ASP A 529 -13.34 -7.68 12.97
C ASP A 529 -13.01 -6.58 11.96
N VAL A 530 -14.05 -5.98 11.39
CA VAL A 530 -13.95 -5.00 10.30
C VAL A 530 -13.32 -3.70 10.80
N ASN A 531 -13.48 -3.39 12.09
CA ASN A 531 -12.79 -2.27 12.75
C ASN A 531 -11.61 -2.77 13.62
N GLY A 532 -11.10 -3.96 13.31
CA GLY A 532 -9.97 -4.58 14.01
C GLY A 532 -8.64 -4.01 13.56
N GLU A 533 -7.55 -4.58 14.08
CA GLU A 533 -6.18 -4.10 13.83
C GLU A 533 -5.67 -4.31 12.39
N PHE A 534 -6.41 -5.01 11.52
CA PHE A 534 -5.92 -5.43 10.19
C PHE A 534 -6.87 -5.07 9.04
N ASP A 535 -6.85 -3.82 8.60
CA ASP A 535 -7.68 -3.33 7.48
C ASP A 535 -7.49 -4.16 6.19
N GLN A 536 -6.27 -4.65 5.97
CA GLN A 536 -5.90 -5.51 4.83
C GLN A 536 -6.73 -6.80 4.74
N VAL A 537 -7.31 -7.28 5.84
CA VAL A 537 -8.17 -8.48 5.85
C VAL A 537 -9.48 -8.23 5.08
N ASN A 538 -9.97 -7.00 5.07
CA ASN A 538 -11.22 -6.65 4.39
C ASN A 538 -11.12 -6.86 2.86
N GLU A 539 -9.96 -6.60 2.26
CA GLU A 539 -9.70 -6.85 0.83
C GLU A 539 -9.68 -8.34 0.46
N LEU A 540 -9.36 -9.21 1.44
CA LEU A 540 -9.27 -10.65 1.24
C LEU A 540 -10.61 -11.38 1.39
N LEU A 541 -11.63 -10.68 1.89
CA LEU A 541 -12.99 -11.18 2.10
C LEU A 541 -13.92 -10.76 0.96
N PRO A 542 -14.98 -11.54 0.68
CA PRO A 542 -15.96 -11.15 -0.32
C PRO A 542 -16.84 -9.99 0.20
N MET A 543 -17.29 -9.13 -0.71
CA MET A 543 -18.16 -7.98 -0.43
C MET A 543 -19.50 -8.36 0.23
N ASP A 544 -19.97 -9.61 0.07
CA ASP A 544 -21.19 -10.11 0.71
C ASP A 544 -20.95 -10.77 2.07
N TYR A 545 -19.71 -10.72 2.57
CA TYR A 545 -19.34 -11.16 3.90
C TYR A 545 -20.17 -10.44 4.96
N VAL A 546 -20.60 -11.19 5.97
CA VAL A 546 -21.40 -10.66 7.08
C VAL A 546 -20.49 -10.54 8.29
N GLU A 547 -20.32 -9.31 8.79
CA GLU A 547 -19.57 -9.01 10.02
C GLU A 547 -19.94 -9.98 11.17
N GLY A 548 -18.91 -10.53 11.83
CA GLY A 548 -19.03 -11.55 12.89
C GLY A 548 -19.37 -12.97 12.40
N SER A 549 -19.29 -13.25 11.10
CA SER A 549 -19.48 -14.60 10.54
C SER A 549 -18.15 -15.34 10.41
N LEU A 550 -17.99 -16.49 11.08
CA LEU A 550 -16.82 -17.36 10.86
C LEU A 550 -16.97 -18.29 9.63
N GLU A 551 -17.78 -17.87 8.65
CA GLU A 551 -18.06 -18.62 7.43
C GLU A 551 -18.06 -17.68 6.22
N ALA A 552 -17.36 -18.06 5.14
CA ALA A 552 -17.39 -17.41 3.83
C ALA A 552 -17.33 -18.46 2.70
N GLU A 553 -18.04 -18.23 1.59
CA GLU A 553 -18.03 -19.14 0.43
C GLU A 553 -16.74 -19.01 -0.40
N SER A 554 -16.08 -17.85 -0.33
CA SER A 554 -14.82 -17.56 -1.00
C SER A 554 -13.89 -16.69 -0.16
N ARG A 555 -12.58 -16.76 -0.42
CA ARG A 555 -11.54 -15.88 0.15
C ARG A 555 -10.41 -15.70 -0.87
N MET A 556 -9.74 -14.55 -0.81
CA MET A 556 -8.62 -14.22 -1.67
C MET A 556 -7.28 -14.37 -0.92
N MET A 557 -6.24 -14.76 -1.66
CA MET A 557 -4.83 -14.68 -1.26
C MET A 557 -4.09 -13.87 -2.33
N LEU A 558 -3.24 -12.95 -1.89
CA LEU A 558 -2.39 -12.15 -2.76
C LEU A 558 -0.95 -12.66 -2.71
N ILE A 559 -0.31 -12.78 -3.87
CA ILE A 559 1.09 -13.20 -4.00
C ILE A 559 1.82 -12.20 -4.89
N GLU A 560 2.82 -11.51 -4.34
CA GLU A 560 3.68 -10.56 -5.03
C GLU A 560 4.94 -11.24 -5.59
N LEU A 561 5.09 -11.17 -6.91
CA LEU A 561 6.19 -11.78 -7.66
C LEU A 561 7.06 -10.70 -8.33
N LYS A 562 8.37 -10.75 -8.16
CA LYS A 562 9.36 -9.92 -8.85
C LYS A 562 9.64 -10.46 -10.25
N ASP A 563 9.52 -9.62 -11.27
CA ASP A 563 9.85 -9.95 -12.67
C ASP A 563 11.33 -9.70 -13.00
N ASP A 564 12.25 -10.13 -12.14
CA ASP A 564 13.67 -9.79 -12.24
C ASP A 564 14.49 -10.96 -12.83
N ASN A 565 14.82 -10.90 -14.13
CA ASN A 565 15.70 -11.85 -14.86
C ASN A 565 15.31 -13.35 -14.79
N ILE A 566 14.02 -13.68 -14.98
CA ILE A 566 13.52 -15.07 -15.02
C ILE A 566 14.23 -15.92 -16.10
N ASP A 567 14.58 -15.30 -17.23
CA ASP A 567 15.27 -15.91 -18.38
C ASP A 567 16.62 -16.59 -18.07
N GLU A 568 17.32 -16.20 -16.99
CA GLU A 568 18.67 -16.69 -16.71
C GLU A 568 18.75 -17.86 -15.71
N ILE A 569 17.69 -18.17 -14.95
CA ILE A 569 17.82 -19.11 -13.83
C ILE A 569 16.58 -20.00 -13.65
N TYR A 570 16.80 -21.31 -13.80
CA TYR A 570 15.95 -22.44 -13.36
C TYR A 570 14.95 -23.10 -14.33
N GLY A 571 14.90 -22.71 -15.60
CA GLY A 571 14.28 -23.54 -16.65
C GLY A 571 12.77 -23.43 -16.77
N PHE A 572 12.21 -22.36 -16.21
CA PHE A 572 10.97 -21.74 -16.69
C PHE A 572 11.33 -20.75 -17.80
N ASP A 573 10.51 -20.69 -18.84
CA ASP A 573 10.74 -19.78 -19.97
C ASP A 573 10.17 -18.37 -19.69
N ASP A 574 9.24 -18.22 -18.73
CA ASP A 574 8.58 -16.96 -18.36
C ASP A 574 7.91 -17.00 -16.95
N ILE A 575 7.37 -15.86 -16.47
CA ILE A 575 6.68 -15.75 -15.16
C ILE A 575 5.35 -16.51 -15.14
N GLN A 576 4.72 -16.70 -16.30
CA GLN A 576 3.45 -17.39 -16.45
C GLN A 576 3.57 -18.88 -16.07
N GLU A 577 4.65 -19.55 -16.46
CA GLU A 577 4.87 -20.94 -16.04
C GLU A 577 5.01 -21.07 -14.51
N ILE A 578 5.57 -20.06 -13.84
CA ILE A 578 5.66 -20.02 -12.36
C ILE A 578 4.26 -19.88 -11.75
N GLN A 579 3.43 -18.98 -12.28
CA GLN A 579 2.06 -18.76 -11.80
C GLN A 579 1.17 -20.00 -11.99
N ILE A 580 1.35 -20.74 -13.08
CA ILE A 580 0.67 -22.03 -13.31
C ILE A 580 1.15 -23.09 -12.31
N GLU A 581 2.45 -23.16 -12.04
CA GLU A 581 2.98 -24.09 -11.03
C GLU A 581 2.43 -23.74 -9.63
N ILE A 582 2.33 -22.45 -9.27
CA ILE A 582 1.70 -21.99 -8.02
C ILE A 582 0.25 -22.49 -7.94
N LYS A 583 -0.53 -22.39 -9.02
CA LYS A 583 -1.90 -22.91 -9.11
C LYS A 583 -1.95 -24.43 -8.87
N ASP A 584 -1.07 -25.18 -9.53
CA ASP A 584 -1.02 -26.64 -9.42
C ASP A 584 -0.66 -27.07 -7.99
N ILE A 585 0.31 -26.41 -7.36
CA ILE A 585 0.67 -26.66 -5.95
C ILE A 585 -0.53 -26.36 -5.04
N ALA A 586 -1.22 -25.25 -5.25
CA ALA A 586 -2.39 -24.89 -4.45
C ALA A 586 -3.48 -25.96 -4.55
N GLY A 587 -3.77 -26.45 -5.76
CA GLY A 587 -4.77 -27.49 -6.00
C GLY A 587 -4.39 -28.88 -5.47
N GLU A 588 -3.10 -29.14 -5.17
CA GLU A 588 -2.66 -30.37 -4.50
C GLU A 588 -2.83 -30.31 -2.97
N GLN A 589 -2.86 -29.11 -2.38
CA GLN A 589 -2.91 -28.90 -0.93
C GLN A 589 -4.32 -28.80 -0.35
N THR A 590 -5.31 -28.40 -1.14
CA THR A 590 -6.71 -28.25 -0.69
C THR A 590 -7.70 -28.98 -1.60
N ASP A 591 -8.85 -29.37 -1.03
CA ASP A 591 -9.99 -29.93 -1.79
C ASP A 591 -10.91 -28.80 -2.34
N GLU A 592 -10.56 -27.54 -2.09
CA GLU A 592 -11.26 -26.33 -2.57
C GLU A 592 -11.05 -26.10 -4.07
N ASP A 593 -11.99 -25.40 -4.69
CA ASP A 593 -11.85 -24.99 -6.09
C ASP A 593 -11.05 -23.68 -6.14
N ILE A 594 -9.94 -23.67 -6.90
CA ILE A 594 -8.99 -22.55 -6.91
C ILE A 594 -9.02 -21.85 -8.25
N LEU A 595 -9.38 -20.58 -8.22
CA LEU A 595 -9.27 -19.67 -9.35
C LEU A 595 -8.00 -18.85 -9.20
N VAL A 596 -7.34 -18.56 -10.31
CA VAL A 596 -6.08 -17.82 -10.33
C VAL A 596 -6.17 -16.72 -11.36
N LEU A 597 -5.79 -15.50 -10.96
CA LEU A 597 -5.81 -14.33 -11.80
C LEU A 597 -4.49 -13.55 -11.68
N SER A 598 -3.95 -13.16 -12.82
CA SER A 598 -2.89 -12.17 -12.94
C SER A 598 -2.97 -11.50 -14.31
N THR A 599 -2.39 -10.31 -14.44
CA THR A 599 -2.35 -9.61 -15.73
C THR A 599 -1.60 -10.43 -16.78
N SER A 600 -0.51 -11.11 -16.41
CA SER A 600 0.25 -11.96 -17.35
C SER A 600 -0.56 -13.18 -17.81
N LEU A 601 -1.36 -13.80 -16.94
CA LEU A 601 -2.23 -14.93 -17.32
C LEU A 601 -3.35 -14.50 -18.25
N ILE A 602 -3.98 -13.34 -18.01
CA ILE A 602 -4.98 -12.76 -18.92
C ILE A 602 -4.39 -12.60 -20.32
N ASN A 603 -3.22 -11.95 -20.41
CA ASN A 603 -2.56 -11.68 -21.68
C ASN A 603 -2.17 -12.96 -22.42
N ASP A 604 -1.60 -13.93 -21.71
CA ASP A 604 -1.22 -15.23 -22.24
C ASP A 604 -2.43 -16.06 -22.71
N GLU A 605 -3.54 -16.06 -21.96
CA GLU A 605 -4.78 -16.72 -22.38
C GLU A 605 -5.38 -16.06 -23.63
N VAL A 606 -5.36 -14.72 -23.73
CA VAL A 606 -5.76 -13.99 -24.94
C VAL A 606 -4.87 -14.35 -26.13
N ASP A 607 -3.55 -14.43 -25.94
CA ASP A 607 -2.58 -14.79 -26.99
C ASP A 607 -2.79 -16.23 -27.49
N ARG A 608 -2.94 -17.19 -26.56
CA ARG A 608 -3.32 -18.57 -26.89
C ARG A 608 -4.65 -18.61 -27.64
N ALA A 609 -5.65 -17.89 -27.15
CA ALA A 609 -6.97 -17.83 -27.77
C ALA A 609 -6.90 -17.29 -29.20
N MET A 610 -6.04 -16.31 -29.47
CA MET A 610 -5.78 -15.78 -30.80
C MET A 610 -5.09 -16.80 -31.71
N GLU A 611 -4.08 -17.52 -31.22
CA GLU A 611 -3.39 -18.56 -31.99
C GLU A 611 -4.34 -19.71 -32.35
N ASP A 612 -5.13 -20.17 -31.39
CA ASP A 612 -6.11 -21.24 -31.58
C ASP A 612 -7.23 -20.80 -32.53
N THR A 613 -7.71 -19.57 -32.37
CA THR A 613 -8.63 -18.94 -33.32
C THR A 613 -8.09 -19.00 -34.74
N LEU A 614 -6.84 -18.61 -34.97
CA LEU A 614 -6.21 -18.65 -36.30
C LEU A 614 -6.04 -20.08 -36.81
N SER A 615 -5.68 -21.02 -35.93
CA SER A 615 -5.50 -22.44 -36.25
C SER A 615 -6.81 -23.09 -36.71
N ILE A 616 -7.96 -22.65 -36.18
CA ILE A 616 -9.31 -23.09 -36.56
C ILE A 616 -9.79 -22.38 -37.83
N ILE A 617 -9.73 -21.04 -37.84
CA ILE A 617 -10.33 -20.19 -38.87
C ILE A 617 -9.60 -20.34 -40.21
N ALA A 618 -8.27 -20.35 -40.23
CA ALA A 618 -7.55 -20.35 -41.50
C ALA A 618 -7.81 -21.62 -42.34
N PRO A 619 -7.73 -22.86 -41.80
CA PRO A 619 -8.09 -24.07 -42.53
C PRO A 619 -9.57 -24.12 -42.91
N LEU A 620 -10.46 -23.69 -42.01
CA LEU A 620 -11.90 -23.69 -42.27
C LEU A 620 -12.26 -22.74 -43.40
N ALA A 621 -11.69 -21.53 -43.41
CA ALA A 621 -11.85 -20.54 -44.48
C ALA A 621 -11.35 -21.09 -45.82
N ILE A 622 -10.17 -21.72 -45.84
CA ILE A 622 -9.62 -22.35 -47.05
C ILE A 622 -10.55 -23.47 -47.55
N LEU A 623 -11.04 -24.34 -46.67
CA LEU A 623 -11.91 -25.46 -47.01
C LEU A 623 -13.25 -24.97 -47.57
N LEU A 624 -13.86 -24.00 -46.89
CA LEU A 624 -15.15 -23.44 -47.28
C LEU A 624 -15.02 -22.73 -48.64
N VAL A 625 -14.01 -21.88 -48.80
CA VAL A 625 -13.74 -21.17 -50.05
C VAL A 625 -13.41 -22.16 -51.17
N PHE A 626 -12.61 -23.19 -50.90
CA PHE A 626 -12.38 -24.27 -51.86
C PHE A 626 -13.69 -24.92 -52.30
N GLY A 627 -14.59 -25.27 -51.36
CA GLY A 627 -15.90 -25.84 -51.65
C GLY A 627 -16.76 -24.93 -52.52
N LEU A 628 -16.78 -23.63 -52.23
CA LEU A 628 -17.47 -22.63 -53.04
C LEU A 628 -16.86 -22.48 -54.44
N LEU A 629 -15.53 -22.46 -54.55
CA LEU A 629 -14.85 -22.40 -55.84
C LEU A 629 -15.08 -23.66 -56.67
N VAL A 630 -15.18 -24.84 -56.05
CA VAL A 630 -15.62 -26.07 -56.71
C VAL A 630 -17.03 -25.87 -57.31
N MET A 631 -17.96 -25.27 -56.56
CA MET A 631 -19.31 -24.99 -57.03
C MET A 631 -19.35 -23.95 -58.16
N VAL A 632 -18.62 -22.84 -58.03
CA VAL A 632 -18.65 -21.70 -58.95
C VAL A 632 -17.83 -21.98 -60.23
N TYR A 633 -16.57 -22.37 -60.08
CA TYR A 633 -15.66 -22.59 -61.21
C TYR A 633 -15.85 -23.94 -61.89
N ARG A 634 -16.14 -25.03 -61.16
CA ARG A 634 -16.36 -26.37 -61.75
C ARG A 634 -15.20 -26.85 -62.64
N ASP A 635 -13.99 -26.38 -62.33
CA ASP A 635 -12.76 -26.69 -63.05
C ASP A 635 -11.54 -26.52 -62.12
N THR A 636 -10.80 -27.62 -61.91
CA THR A 636 -9.68 -27.72 -60.97
C THR A 636 -8.60 -26.67 -61.17
N LEU A 637 -8.25 -26.35 -62.42
CA LEU A 637 -7.15 -25.42 -62.69
C LEU A 637 -7.57 -23.96 -62.46
N ASP A 638 -8.86 -23.64 -62.64
CA ASP A 638 -9.37 -22.31 -62.30
C ASP A 638 -9.49 -22.15 -60.78
N ILE A 639 -9.81 -23.23 -60.06
CA ILE A 639 -9.82 -23.25 -58.58
C ILE A 639 -8.41 -23.04 -58.03
N LEU A 640 -7.43 -23.81 -58.52
CA LEU A 640 -6.03 -23.65 -58.08
C LEU A 640 -5.47 -22.26 -58.42
N ALA A 641 -5.80 -21.70 -59.57
CA ALA A 641 -5.40 -20.33 -59.91
C ALA A 641 -6.06 -19.30 -58.99
N GLY A 642 -7.32 -19.51 -58.61
CA GLY A 642 -8.03 -18.68 -57.63
C GLY A 642 -7.36 -18.72 -56.26
N MET A 643 -7.15 -19.92 -55.70
CA MET A 643 -6.48 -20.11 -54.41
C MET A 643 -5.06 -19.58 -54.39
N PHE A 644 -4.28 -19.81 -55.46
CA PHE A 644 -2.93 -19.27 -55.59
C PHE A 644 -2.95 -17.73 -55.57
N GLY A 645 -3.90 -17.11 -56.26
CA GLY A 645 -4.08 -15.66 -56.23
C GLY A 645 -4.44 -15.14 -54.83
N ILE A 646 -5.34 -15.83 -54.11
CA ILE A 646 -5.73 -15.45 -52.75
C ILE A 646 -4.51 -15.49 -51.83
N GLY A 647 -3.74 -16.59 -51.85
CA GLY A 647 -2.52 -16.72 -51.04
C GLY A 647 -1.50 -15.63 -51.35
N LEU A 648 -1.36 -15.22 -52.61
CA LEU A 648 -0.51 -14.08 -52.97
C LEU A 648 -1.04 -12.74 -52.46
N VAL A 649 -2.35 -12.51 -52.43
CA VAL A 649 -2.89 -11.26 -51.86
C VAL A 649 -2.62 -11.20 -50.36
N ILE A 650 -2.86 -12.29 -49.63
CA ILE A 650 -2.56 -12.38 -48.20
C ILE A 650 -1.06 -12.13 -47.96
N LEU A 651 -0.20 -12.81 -48.72
CA LEU A 651 1.25 -12.62 -48.67
C LEU A 651 1.68 -11.19 -48.97
N TRP A 652 1.05 -10.51 -49.92
CA TRP A 652 1.36 -9.11 -50.22
C TRP A 652 0.89 -8.17 -49.12
N THR A 653 -0.23 -8.48 -48.48
CA THR A 653 -0.81 -7.67 -47.41
C THR A 653 0.08 -7.73 -46.17
N TYR A 654 0.43 -8.93 -45.70
CA TYR A 654 1.39 -9.14 -44.61
C TYR A 654 2.81 -8.72 -44.98
N GLY A 655 3.21 -8.93 -46.24
CA GLY A 655 4.49 -8.47 -46.73
C GLY A 655 4.64 -6.95 -46.68
N PHE A 656 3.57 -6.22 -46.95
CA PHE A 656 3.54 -4.77 -46.80
C PHE A 656 3.57 -4.35 -45.33
N MET A 657 2.80 -5.02 -44.46
CA MET A 657 2.78 -4.78 -43.01
C MET A 657 4.20 -4.84 -42.42
N GLY A 658 4.93 -5.94 -42.61
CA GLY A 658 6.31 -6.05 -42.10
C GLY A 658 7.34 -5.13 -42.79
N ILE A 659 7.07 -4.63 -44.02
CA ILE A 659 7.91 -3.59 -44.65
C ILE A 659 7.59 -2.20 -44.07
N ALA A 660 6.35 -1.97 -43.68
CA ALA A 660 5.87 -0.70 -43.13
C ALA A 660 6.23 -0.55 -41.64
N GLY A 661 6.63 -1.64 -40.97
CA GLY A 661 6.86 -1.66 -39.52
C GLY A 661 5.55 -1.60 -38.73
N ILE A 662 4.47 -2.15 -39.29
CA ILE A 662 3.17 -2.25 -38.62
C ILE A 662 3.14 -3.57 -37.86
N GLN A 663 2.82 -3.51 -36.57
CA GLN A 663 2.73 -4.69 -35.71
C GLN A 663 1.41 -5.45 -35.97
N PHE A 664 1.44 -6.75 -35.70
CA PHE A 664 0.27 -7.61 -35.80
C PHE A 664 -0.46 -7.67 -34.45
N ASN A 665 -1.63 -7.04 -34.40
CA ASN A 665 -2.56 -7.04 -33.27
C ASN A 665 -3.85 -7.84 -33.54
N GLN A 666 -4.73 -7.89 -32.54
CA GLN A 666 -6.03 -8.60 -32.55
C GLN A 666 -6.90 -8.32 -33.78
N ILE A 667 -7.04 -7.05 -34.21
CA ILE A 667 -7.89 -6.69 -35.35
C ILE A 667 -7.37 -7.32 -36.66
N PHE A 668 -6.06 -7.59 -36.76
CA PHE A 668 -5.46 -8.22 -37.93
C PHE A 668 -5.79 -9.71 -38.10
N VAL A 669 -6.33 -10.38 -37.09
CA VAL A 669 -6.86 -11.76 -37.19
C VAL A 669 -7.97 -11.86 -38.25
N ALA A 670 -8.74 -10.78 -38.45
CA ALA A 670 -9.79 -10.74 -39.47
C ALA A 670 -9.27 -10.60 -40.92
N VAL A 671 -8.02 -10.19 -41.13
CA VAL A 671 -7.49 -9.85 -42.47
C VAL A 671 -7.45 -11.03 -43.44
N PRO A 672 -7.05 -12.27 -43.07
CA PRO A 672 -7.08 -13.40 -43.99
C PRO A 672 -8.50 -13.68 -44.49
N ALA A 673 -9.47 -13.75 -43.57
CA ALA A 673 -10.89 -13.95 -43.88
C ALA A 673 -11.41 -12.88 -44.86
N LEU A 674 -11.08 -11.62 -44.58
CA LEU A 674 -11.41 -10.47 -45.40
C LEU A 674 -10.76 -10.56 -46.79
N MET A 675 -9.44 -10.80 -46.87
CA MET A 675 -8.71 -10.87 -48.13
C MET A 675 -9.15 -12.04 -49.01
N ILE A 676 -9.50 -13.19 -48.42
CA ILE A 676 -10.07 -14.32 -49.15
C ILE A 676 -11.39 -13.91 -49.81
N GLY A 677 -12.27 -13.28 -49.03
CA GLY A 677 -13.59 -12.85 -49.49
C GLY A 677 -13.55 -11.77 -50.57
N LEU A 678 -12.68 -10.77 -50.43
CA LEU A 678 -12.60 -9.64 -51.36
C LEU A 678 -11.87 -9.99 -52.65
N SER A 679 -10.77 -10.73 -52.55
CA SER A 679 -9.90 -10.95 -53.70
C SER A 679 -10.51 -11.90 -54.72
N ILE A 680 -11.28 -12.88 -54.24
CA ILE A 680 -11.87 -13.90 -55.11
C ILE A 680 -13.00 -13.35 -55.99
N ASP A 681 -13.67 -12.30 -55.54
CA ASP A 681 -14.70 -11.60 -56.31
C ASP A 681 -14.16 -11.14 -57.68
N TYR A 682 -12.98 -10.51 -57.66
CA TYR A 682 -12.32 -10.02 -58.87
C TYR A 682 -12.04 -11.17 -59.85
N ALA A 683 -11.58 -12.31 -59.34
CA ALA A 683 -11.34 -13.51 -60.12
C ALA A 683 -12.64 -14.05 -60.75
N ILE A 684 -13.73 -14.11 -59.97
CA ILE A 684 -15.03 -14.60 -60.44
C ILE A 684 -15.52 -13.74 -61.59
N HIS A 685 -15.49 -12.41 -61.47
CA HIS A 685 -15.91 -11.51 -62.53
C HIS A 685 -15.08 -11.65 -63.81
N VAL A 686 -13.75 -11.71 -63.71
CA VAL A 686 -12.87 -11.89 -64.87
C VAL A 686 -13.10 -13.25 -65.52
N PHE A 687 -13.16 -14.34 -64.73
CA PHE A 687 -13.28 -15.70 -65.25
C PHE A 687 -14.64 -15.96 -65.88
N MET A 688 -15.72 -15.49 -65.26
CA MET A 688 -17.07 -15.63 -65.83
C MET A 688 -17.22 -14.84 -67.11
N ARG A 689 -16.64 -13.64 -67.19
CA ARG A 689 -16.65 -12.85 -68.42
C ARG A 689 -15.82 -13.48 -69.52
N TYR A 690 -14.63 -13.99 -69.19
CA TYR A 690 -13.79 -14.74 -70.11
C TYR A 690 -14.53 -15.96 -70.68
N ARG A 691 -15.16 -16.76 -69.82
CA ARG A 691 -15.98 -17.91 -70.23
C ARG A 691 -17.16 -17.51 -71.11
N GLU A 692 -17.84 -16.41 -70.79
CA GLU A 692 -18.92 -15.88 -71.64
C GLU A 692 -18.43 -15.53 -73.05
N GLN A 693 -17.27 -14.87 -73.18
CA GLN A 693 -16.70 -14.55 -74.50
C GLN A 693 -16.31 -15.80 -75.28
N ARG A 694 -15.70 -16.78 -74.59
CA ARG A 694 -15.32 -18.06 -75.19
C ARG A 694 -16.52 -18.86 -75.69
N GLU A 695 -17.65 -18.82 -74.98
CA GLU A 695 -18.89 -19.49 -75.42
C GLU A 695 -19.55 -18.80 -76.61
N ARG A 696 -19.39 -17.48 -76.76
CA ARG A 696 -19.90 -16.72 -77.92
C ARG A 696 -19.06 -16.97 -79.17
N ALA A 697 -17.73 -16.92 -79.07
CA ALA A 697 -16.82 -17.21 -80.18
C ALA A 697 -17.02 -18.63 -80.76
N GLY A 698 -17.37 -19.60 -79.91
CA GLY A 698 -17.70 -20.97 -80.35
C GLY A 698 -19.05 -21.13 -81.07
N ARG A 699 -19.96 -20.15 -80.95
CA ARG A 699 -21.32 -20.18 -81.58
C ARG A 699 -21.39 -19.45 -82.93
N ASP A 700 -20.51 -18.50 -83.20
CA ASP A 700 -20.51 -17.69 -84.44
C ASP A 700 -19.89 -18.40 -85.67
N LEU A 701 -19.62 -19.70 -85.59
CA LEU A 701 -19.29 -20.46 -86.79
C LEU A 701 -20.53 -20.59 -87.69
N SER A 702 -20.52 -19.83 -88.80
CA SER A 702 -21.49 -20.01 -89.88
C SER A 702 -21.58 -21.49 -90.32
N PHE A 703 -22.72 -21.90 -90.90
CA PHE A 703 -22.90 -23.24 -91.46
C PHE A 703 -21.71 -23.70 -92.34
N ILE A 704 -21.07 -22.75 -93.05
CA ILE A 704 -19.87 -22.98 -93.88
C ILE A 704 -18.64 -23.30 -93.03
N GLY A 705 -18.46 -22.65 -91.87
CA GLY A 705 -17.40 -22.95 -90.91
C GLY A 705 -17.53 -24.36 -90.32
N HIS A 706 -18.74 -24.77 -89.95
CA HIS A 706 -18.99 -26.14 -89.49
C HIS A 706 -18.76 -27.19 -90.59
N LEU A 707 -19.11 -26.87 -91.84
CA LEU A 707 -18.88 -27.74 -93.00
C LEU A 707 -17.37 -27.87 -93.32
N LEU A 708 -16.60 -26.78 -93.29
CA LEU A 708 -15.16 -26.79 -93.55
C LEU A 708 -14.37 -27.55 -92.47
N LEU A 709 -14.75 -27.42 -91.20
CA LEU A 709 -14.12 -28.15 -90.09
C LEU A 709 -14.45 -29.65 -90.06
N SER A 710 -15.43 -30.11 -90.84
CA SER A 710 -15.77 -31.53 -91.01
C SER A 710 -14.83 -32.28 -91.96
N ILE A 711 -13.97 -31.57 -92.71
CA ILE A 711 -13.01 -32.15 -93.65
C ILE A 711 -11.72 -32.55 -92.89
N PRO A 712 -11.29 -33.82 -92.93
CA PRO A 712 -10.02 -34.25 -92.34
C PRO A 712 -8.83 -33.48 -92.95
N GLY A 713 -8.02 -32.84 -92.10
CA GLY A 713 -6.86 -32.02 -92.51
C GLY A 713 -7.13 -30.50 -92.57
N VAL A 714 -8.36 -30.06 -92.85
CA VAL A 714 -8.73 -28.63 -92.84
C VAL A 714 -8.83 -28.09 -91.40
N LYS A 715 -9.22 -28.94 -90.45
CA LYS A 715 -9.26 -28.65 -89.00
C LYS A 715 -7.91 -28.20 -88.41
N GLN A 716 -6.80 -28.56 -89.06
CA GLN A 716 -5.43 -28.25 -88.66
C GLN A 716 -4.91 -26.96 -89.32
N LEU A 717 -5.50 -26.55 -90.44
CA LEU A 717 -5.20 -25.30 -91.14
C LEU A 717 -5.94 -24.08 -90.56
N PHE A 718 -7.07 -24.31 -89.88
CA PHE A 718 -7.91 -23.28 -89.24
C PHE A 718 -7.84 -23.28 -87.71
N SER A 719 -6.91 -23.99 -87.07
CA SER A 719 -6.75 -23.94 -85.61
C SER A 719 -6.09 -22.63 -85.17
N GLN A 720 -6.81 -21.52 -85.27
CA GLN A 720 -6.50 -20.26 -84.57
C GLN A 720 -6.94 -20.31 -83.10
N ARG A 721 -6.84 -21.47 -82.45
CA ARG A 721 -7.37 -21.66 -81.07
C ARG A 721 -6.61 -20.84 -80.03
N GLU A 722 -5.29 -20.68 -80.20
CA GLU A 722 -4.49 -19.79 -79.35
C GLU A 722 -4.92 -18.31 -79.52
N LYS A 723 -5.27 -17.89 -80.74
CA LYS A 723 -5.82 -16.54 -80.97
C LYS A 723 -7.19 -16.36 -80.32
N GLU A 724 -8.06 -17.38 -80.33
CA GLU A 724 -9.36 -17.33 -79.65
C GLU A 724 -9.22 -17.21 -78.12
N VAL A 725 -8.21 -17.86 -77.52
CA VAL A 725 -7.90 -17.76 -76.08
C VAL A 725 -7.43 -16.34 -75.72
N VAL A 726 -6.50 -15.79 -76.49
CA VAL A 726 -5.96 -14.43 -76.27
C VAL A 726 -7.03 -13.36 -76.51
N GLU A 727 -7.73 -13.43 -77.64
CA GLU A 727 -8.77 -12.46 -78.02
C GLU A 727 -9.95 -12.48 -77.02
N GLY A 728 -10.32 -13.67 -76.54
CA GLY A 728 -11.36 -13.82 -75.53
C GLY A 728 -11.04 -13.07 -74.23
N MET A 729 -9.78 -13.10 -73.77
CA MET A 729 -9.37 -12.35 -72.58
C MET A 729 -9.21 -10.85 -72.88
N LYS A 730 -8.71 -10.48 -74.07
CA LYS A 730 -8.62 -9.08 -74.50
C LYS A 730 -9.97 -8.36 -74.56
N ILE A 731 -11.05 -9.09 -74.83
CA ILE A 731 -12.42 -8.55 -74.78
C ILE A 731 -12.99 -8.60 -73.35
N ALA A 732 -12.66 -9.65 -72.59
CA ALA A 732 -13.22 -9.85 -71.25
C ALA A 732 -12.67 -8.87 -70.22
N LEU A 733 -11.34 -8.68 -70.18
CA LEU A 733 -10.66 -7.91 -69.14
C LEU A 733 -11.05 -6.42 -69.14
N PRO A 734 -11.08 -5.67 -70.26
CA PRO A 734 -11.52 -4.27 -70.25
C PRO A 734 -13.00 -4.11 -69.88
N ALA A 735 -13.84 -5.11 -70.20
CA ALA A 735 -15.27 -5.06 -69.96
C ALA A 735 -15.64 -5.16 -68.48
N VAL A 736 -14.80 -5.79 -67.65
CA VAL A 736 -14.98 -5.84 -66.19
C VAL A 736 -13.98 -4.94 -65.46
N GLY A 737 -12.81 -4.67 -66.03
CA GLY A 737 -11.71 -3.96 -65.39
C GLY A 737 -12.06 -2.54 -64.95
N PHE A 738 -12.98 -1.86 -65.63
CA PHE A 738 -13.45 -0.56 -65.17
C PHE A 738 -14.32 -0.65 -63.92
N ALA A 739 -15.23 -1.63 -63.86
CA ALA A 739 -16.01 -1.89 -62.66
C ALA A 739 -15.07 -2.29 -61.51
N LEU A 740 -14.15 -3.23 -61.76
CA LEU A 740 -13.16 -3.66 -60.75
C LEU A 740 -12.33 -2.49 -60.22
N ALA A 741 -11.82 -1.61 -61.08
CA ALA A 741 -11.08 -0.44 -60.64
C ALA A 741 -11.92 0.54 -59.81
N LEU A 742 -13.20 0.75 -60.17
CA LEU A 742 -14.11 1.55 -59.34
C LEU A 742 -14.33 0.90 -57.98
N VAL A 743 -14.59 -0.42 -57.95
CA VAL A 743 -14.74 -1.19 -56.73
C VAL A 743 -13.50 -1.05 -55.85
N THR A 744 -12.30 -1.30 -56.39
CA THR A 744 -11.03 -1.17 -55.65
C THR A 744 -10.88 0.21 -55.03
N VAL A 745 -11.16 1.28 -55.78
CA VAL A 745 -11.04 2.65 -55.25
C VAL A 745 -12.10 2.93 -54.19
N THR A 746 -13.37 2.55 -54.40
CA THR A 746 -14.42 2.78 -53.39
C THR A 746 -14.20 1.95 -52.14
N THR A 747 -13.72 0.72 -52.28
CA THR A 747 -13.35 -0.15 -51.16
C THR A 747 -12.15 0.42 -50.41
N ALA A 748 -11.10 0.86 -51.11
CA ALA A 748 -9.97 1.52 -50.48
C ALA A 748 -10.36 2.83 -49.78
N ILE A 749 -11.30 3.61 -50.33
CA ILE A 749 -11.86 4.79 -49.63
C ILE A 749 -12.56 4.38 -48.34
N GLY A 750 -13.30 3.26 -48.34
CA GLY A 750 -13.92 2.70 -47.13
C GLY A 750 -12.89 2.34 -46.06
N PHE A 751 -11.84 1.60 -46.41
CA PHE A 751 -10.76 1.26 -45.47
C PHE A 751 -9.96 2.48 -45.01
N LEU A 752 -9.61 3.39 -45.92
CA LEU A 752 -8.86 4.61 -45.60
C LEU A 752 -9.67 5.62 -44.80
N ALA A 753 -10.98 5.44 -44.66
CA ALA A 753 -11.77 6.26 -43.75
C ALA A 753 -11.34 6.07 -42.29
N ASN A 754 -10.80 4.90 -41.93
CA ASN A 754 -10.24 4.64 -40.61
C ASN A 754 -9.03 5.54 -40.28
N LEU A 755 -8.45 6.24 -41.26
CA LEU A 755 -7.43 7.27 -41.00
C LEU A 755 -7.95 8.47 -40.20
N THR A 756 -9.27 8.60 -40.03
CA THR A 756 -9.87 9.63 -39.16
C THR A 756 -9.84 9.24 -37.69
N SER A 757 -9.59 7.98 -37.35
CA SER A 757 -9.42 7.55 -35.97
C SER A 757 -8.06 8.00 -35.44
N ASN A 758 -8.00 8.37 -34.17
CA ASN A 758 -6.73 8.70 -33.50
C ASN A 758 -5.96 7.45 -33.07
N ILE A 759 -6.62 6.29 -33.00
CA ILE A 759 -6.03 5.01 -32.61
C ILE A 759 -5.11 4.45 -33.70
N PRO A 760 -3.81 4.20 -33.42
CA PRO A 760 -2.89 3.58 -34.37
C PRO A 760 -3.40 2.23 -34.95
N PRO A 761 -3.78 1.21 -34.15
CA PRO A 761 -4.34 -0.05 -34.64
C PRO A 761 -5.44 0.10 -35.71
N VAL A 762 -6.41 0.99 -35.48
CA VAL A 762 -7.55 1.22 -36.39
C VAL A 762 -7.09 1.88 -37.70
N ARG A 763 -6.19 2.87 -37.61
CA ARG A 763 -5.60 3.54 -38.78
C ARG A 763 -4.78 2.57 -39.63
N GLU A 764 -3.92 1.80 -38.98
CA GLU A 764 -3.05 0.82 -39.61
C GLU A 764 -3.84 -0.30 -40.27
N PHE A 765 -4.86 -0.81 -39.59
CA PHE A 765 -5.83 -1.72 -40.18
C PHE A 765 -6.44 -1.16 -41.46
N GLY A 766 -6.84 0.13 -41.46
CA GLY A 766 -7.30 0.83 -42.66
C GLY A 766 -6.27 0.85 -43.80
N VAL A 767 -5.02 1.19 -43.51
CA VAL A 767 -3.93 1.31 -44.51
C VAL A 767 -3.56 -0.05 -45.09
N VAL A 768 -3.34 -1.05 -44.25
CA VAL A 768 -2.96 -2.42 -44.64
C VAL A 768 -4.05 -3.04 -45.52
N ASN A 769 -5.32 -2.91 -45.13
CA ASN A 769 -6.42 -3.46 -45.92
C ASN A 769 -6.64 -2.71 -47.24
N ALA A 770 -6.49 -1.38 -47.27
CA ALA A 770 -6.51 -0.63 -48.52
C ALA A 770 -5.41 -1.12 -49.47
N PHE A 771 -4.20 -1.36 -48.95
CA PHE A 771 -3.10 -1.96 -49.72
C PHE A 771 -3.44 -3.37 -50.22
N GLY A 772 -4.02 -4.22 -49.38
CA GLY A 772 -4.46 -5.57 -49.74
C GLY A 772 -5.49 -5.57 -50.87
N VAL A 773 -6.45 -4.64 -50.84
CA VAL A 773 -7.47 -4.46 -51.90
C VAL A 773 -6.84 -4.00 -53.22
N PHE A 774 -5.87 -3.08 -53.19
CA PHE A 774 -5.10 -2.71 -54.37
C PHE A 774 -4.26 -3.88 -54.90
N SER A 775 -3.66 -4.66 -54.01
CA SER A 775 -2.91 -5.87 -54.35
C SER A 775 -3.81 -6.92 -55.03
N ALA A 776 -5.04 -7.09 -54.53
CA ALA A 776 -6.05 -7.94 -55.17
C ALA A 776 -6.36 -7.49 -56.60
N LEU A 777 -6.48 -6.19 -56.87
CA LEU A 777 -6.70 -5.69 -58.24
C LEU A 777 -5.52 -6.03 -59.16
N ILE A 778 -4.28 -5.92 -58.68
CA ILE A 778 -3.08 -6.24 -59.46
C ILE A 778 -3.00 -7.75 -59.71
N ILE A 779 -3.19 -8.56 -58.66
CA ILE A 779 -3.08 -10.01 -58.74
C ILE A 779 -4.21 -10.58 -59.62
N PHE A 780 -5.47 -10.22 -59.36
CA PHE A 780 -6.62 -10.77 -60.09
C PHE A 780 -6.98 -10.03 -61.37
N GLY A 781 -6.52 -8.79 -61.54
CA GLY A 781 -6.68 -8.01 -62.77
C GLY A 781 -5.53 -8.16 -63.76
N ALA A 782 -4.32 -8.54 -63.31
CA ALA A 782 -3.16 -8.70 -64.20
C ALA A 782 -2.51 -10.10 -64.11
N LEU A 783 -2.07 -10.55 -62.94
CA LEU A 783 -1.31 -11.81 -62.81
C LEU A 783 -2.14 -13.05 -63.15
N ILE A 784 -3.26 -13.25 -62.47
CA ILE A 784 -4.12 -14.43 -62.64
C ILE A 784 -4.70 -14.51 -64.06
N PRO A 785 -5.15 -13.41 -64.70
CA PRO A 785 -5.54 -13.43 -66.11
C PRO A 785 -4.39 -13.81 -67.05
N ALA A 786 -3.18 -13.30 -66.81
CA ALA A 786 -1.98 -13.66 -67.58
C ALA A 786 -1.63 -15.15 -67.44
N ILE A 787 -1.65 -15.69 -66.22
CA ILE A 787 -1.45 -17.11 -65.92
C ILE A 787 -2.52 -17.94 -66.64
N LYS A 788 -3.80 -17.53 -66.54
CA LYS A 788 -4.91 -18.25 -67.15
C LYS A 788 -4.78 -18.33 -68.67
N VAL A 789 -4.44 -17.23 -69.34
CA VAL A 789 -4.22 -17.20 -70.79
C VAL A 789 -3.05 -18.08 -71.20
N GLU A 790 -1.93 -18.05 -70.48
CA GLU A 790 -0.77 -18.92 -70.77
C GLU A 790 -1.11 -20.40 -70.57
N LEU A 791 -1.81 -20.74 -69.48
CA LEU A 791 -2.23 -22.09 -69.15
C LEU A 791 -3.22 -22.66 -70.18
N ASP A 792 -4.27 -21.90 -70.52
CA ASP A 792 -5.26 -22.31 -71.51
C ASP A 792 -4.65 -22.41 -72.92
N SER A 793 -3.74 -21.49 -73.29
CA SER A 793 -2.98 -21.55 -74.56
C SER A 793 -2.11 -22.80 -74.62
N TYR A 794 -1.40 -23.12 -73.54
CA TYR A 794 -0.55 -24.31 -73.44
C TYR A 794 -1.36 -25.60 -73.54
N LEU A 795 -2.47 -25.72 -72.81
CA LEU A 795 -3.32 -26.91 -72.83
C LEU A 795 -3.99 -27.10 -74.19
N GLU A 796 -4.41 -26.01 -74.85
CA GLU A 796 -5.00 -26.06 -76.18
C GLU A 796 -3.99 -26.39 -77.28
N SER A 797 -2.73 -25.93 -77.13
CA SER A 797 -1.64 -26.37 -78.00
C SER A 797 -1.41 -27.89 -77.93
N LYS A 798 -1.72 -28.50 -76.77
CA LYS A 798 -1.71 -29.96 -76.55
C LYS A 798 -3.03 -30.65 -76.89
N GLY A 799 -3.99 -29.94 -77.48
CA GLY A 799 -5.29 -30.47 -77.90
C GLY A 799 -6.32 -30.65 -76.79
N ARG A 800 -6.06 -30.15 -75.57
CA ARG A 800 -6.97 -30.21 -74.41
C ARG A 800 -7.65 -28.85 -74.21
N GLY A 801 -8.81 -28.63 -74.84
CA GLY A 801 -9.58 -27.39 -74.68
C GLY A 801 -10.50 -27.38 -73.46
N ARG A 802 -10.63 -26.22 -72.80
CA ARG A 802 -11.38 -26.04 -71.53
C ARG A 802 -12.50 -24.99 -71.66
N ILE A 803 -13.49 -25.24 -72.51
CA ILE A 803 -14.67 -24.35 -72.63
C ILE A 803 -15.73 -24.78 -71.63
N LYS A 804 -15.93 -23.95 -70.59
CA LYS A 804 -16.95 -24.13 -69.55
C LYS A 804 -17.95 -22.97 -69.63
N LYS A 805 -19.22 -23.25 -69.32
CA LYS A 805 -20.26 -22.20 -69.26
C LYS A 805 -20.05 -21.28 -68.05
N ALA A 806 -20.41 -20.01 -68.19
CA ALA A 806 -20.48 -19.09 -67.06
C ALA A 806 -21.53 -19.58 -66.04
N PHE A 807 -21.27 -19.34 -64.75
CA PHE A 807 -22.19 -19.64 -63.66
C PHE A 807 -23.44 -18.73 -63.76
N GLY A 808 -24.62 -19.25 -63.39
CA GLY A 808 -25.89 -18.51 -63.48
C GLY A 808 -26.58 -18.47 -64.87
N LYS A 809 -25.88 -18.68 -66.00
CA LYS A 809 -26.43 -18.57 -67.37
C LYS A 809 -27.04 -19.85 -67.98
N GLY A 810 -27.51 -20.78 -67.14
CA GLY A 810 -27.89 -22.15 -67.56
C GLY A 810 -29.38 -22.44 -67.73
N GLY A 811 -30.27 -21.56 -67.25
CA GLY A 811 -31.68 -21.90 -67.03
C GLY A 811 -31.87 -22.83 -65.82
N GLY A 812 -32.91 -22.63 -65.01
CA GLY A 812 -33.16 -23.40 -63.79
C GLY A 812 -33.90 -22.60 -62.71
N SER A 813 -33.98 -23.14 -61.50
CA SER A 813 -34.56 -22.45 -60.32
C SER A 813 -33.73 -21.22 -59.93
N LEU A 814 -32.40 -21.32 -59.93
CA LEU A 814 -31.49 -20.23 -59.58
C LEU A 814 -31.65 -19.01 -60.49
N SER A 815 -31.71 -19.21 -61.81
CA SER A 815 -31.93 -18.10 -62.76
C SER A 815 -33.34 -17.50 -62.62
N LYS A 816 -34.34 -18.29 -62.23
CA LYS A 816 -35.70 -17.78 -61.95
C LYS A 816 -35.73 -16.95 -60.67
N ALA A 817 -35.02 -17.38 -59.62
CA ALA A 817 -34.88 -16.64 -58.38
C ALA A 817 -34.16 -15.30 -58.60
N LEU A 818 -33.01 -15.30 -59.31
CA LEU A 818 -32.31 -14.06 -59.65
C LEU A 818 -33.15 -13.15 -60.57
N GLY A 819 -33.91 -13.71 -61.51
CA GLY A 819 -34.82 -12.95 -62.38
C GLY A 819 -35.99 -12.26 -61.64
N SER A 820 -36.26 -12.61 -60.38
CA SER A 820 -37.32 -12.00 -59.59
C SER A 820 -37.06 -10.51 -59.32
N GLY A 821 -35.82 -10.10 -59.10
CA GLY A 821 -35.46 -8.69 -58.88
C GLY A 821 -35.81 -7.80 -60.08
N SER A 822 -35.47 -8.25 -61.30
CA SER A 822 -35.87 -7.56 -62.53
C SER A 822 -37.39 -7.57 -62.74
N SER A 823 -38.06 -8.70 -62.46
CA SER A 823 -39.51 -8.79 -62.57
C SER A 823 -40.23 -7.83 -61.61
N LEU A 824 -39.74 -7.70 -60.37
CA LEU A 824 -40.29 -6.76 -59.38
C LEU A 824 -40.02 -5.31 -59.77
N ALA A 825 -38.84 -5.00 -60.30
CA ALA A 825 -38.47 -3.66 -60.77
C ALA A 825 -39.28 -3.18 -61.98
N LYS A 826 -39.87 -4.08 -62.77
CA LYS A 826 -40.73 -3.70 -63.90
C LYS A 826 -42.10 -3.23 -63.46
N ASP A 827 -42.77 -4.04 -62.64
CA ASP A 827 -44.20 -3.87 -62.33
C ASP A 827 -44.47 -3.29 -60.95
N LYS A 828 -43.55 -3.46 -60.00
CA LYS A 828 -43.73 -3.14 -58.56
C LYS A 828 -42.59 -2.30 -57.96
N TYR A 829 -41.83 -1.57 -58.78
CA TYR A 829 -40.66 -0.81 -58.33
C TYR A 829 -40.94 0.12 -57.14
N MET A 830 -42.11 0.78 -57.08
CA MET A 830 -42.46 1.64 -55.94
C MET A 830 -42.66 0.85 -54.65
N VAL A 831 -43.30 -0.33 -54.71
CA VAL A 831 -43.55 -1.16 -53.52
C VAL A 831 -42.23 -1.64 -52.94
N VAL A 832 -41.29 -2.05 -53.80
CA VAL A 832 -39.95 -2.47 -53.40
C VAL A 832 -39.21 -1.34 -52.68
N VAL A 833 -39.20 -0.14 -53.26
CA VAL A 833 -38.50 1.01 -52.66
C VAL A 833 -39.14 1.44 -51.35
N VAL A 834 -40.47 1.51 -51.26
CA VAL A 834 -41.16 1.89 -50.02
C VAL A 834 -40.89 0.88 -48.90
N LEU A 835 -40.93 -0.42 -49.20
CA LEU A 835 -40.63 -1.46 -48.21
C LEU A 835 -39.17 -1.37 -47.76
N ALA A 836 -38.23 -1.17 -48.69
CA ALA A 836 -36.82 -1.03 -48.36
C ALA A 836 -36.55 0.18 -47.46
N VAL A 837 -37.16 1.33 -47.75
CA VAL A 837 -37.08 2.54 -46.91
C VAL A 837 -37.74 2.34 -45.56
N PHE A 838 -38.87 1.61 -45.49
CA PHE A 838 -39.51 1.27 -44.22
C PHE A 838 -38.60 0.42 -43.33
N LEU A 839 -37.98 -0.62 -43.89
CA LEU A 839 -37.02 -1.46 -43.18
C LEU A 839 -35.77 -0.66 -42.76
N ALA A 840 -35.30 0.27 -43.61
CA ALA A 840 -34.19 1.14 -43.24
C ALA A 840 -34.58 2.11 -42.11
N GLY A 841 -35.81 2.63 -42.11
CA GLY A 841 -36.32 3.44 -41.00
C GLY A 841 -36.42 2.66 -39.70
N ALA A 842 -36.87 1.40 -39.74
CA ALA A 842 -36.86 0.52 -38.58
C ALA A 842 -35.43 0.25 -38.08
N GLY A 843 -34.48 0.06 -39.01
CA GLY A 843 -33.09 -0.15 -38.65
C GLY A 843 -32.39 1.08 -38.08
N VAL A 844 -32.71 2.28 -38.55
CA VAL A 844 -32.25 3.55 -37.93
C VAL A 844 -32.82 3.70 -36.53
N ILE A 845 -34.07 3.28 -36.28
CA ILE A 845 -34.62 3.27 -34.92
C ILE A 845 -33.84 2.29 -34.04
N GLY A 846 -33.58 1.07 -34.53
CA GLY A 846 -32.77 0.09 -33.80
C GLY A 846 -31.35 0.60 -33.50
N ALA A 847 -30.75 1.37 -34.41
CA ALA A 847 -29.43 1.97 -34.20
C ALA A 847 -29.36 2.96 -33.03
N PHE A 848 -30.48 3.56 -32.60
CA PHE A 848 -30.50 4.41 -31.40
C PHE A 848 -30.62 3.63 -30.09
N TYR A 849 -30.83 2.32 -30.16
CA TYR A 849 -31.03 1.43 -29.02
C TYR A 849 -30.05 0.26 -29.00
N VAL A 850 -29.08 0.23 -29.92
CA VAL A 850 -28.02 -0.77 -29.90
C VAL A 850 -27.09 -0.45 -28.73
N ASP A 851 -26.66 -1.47 -28.01
CA ASP A 851 -25.64 -1.29 -26.98
C ASP A 851 -24.34 -0.79 -27.61
N THR A 852 -23.54 -0.05 -26.85
CA THR A 852 -22.24 0.49 -27.28
C THR A 852 -21.12 0.17 -26.30
N THR A 853 -21.43 -0.39 -25.13
CA THR A 853 -20.41 -0.81 -24.15
C THR A 853 -19.70 -2.08 -24.63
N PHE A 854 -18.51 -2.29 -24.08
CA PHE A 854 -17.62 -3.39 -24.40
C PHE A 854 -16.67 -3.61 -23.23
N GLU A 855 -16.57 -4.83 -22.74
CA GLU A 855 -15.75 -5.19 -21.58
C GLU A 855 -14.52 -6.01 -22.01
N ASP A 856 -13.40 -5.86 -21.32
CA ASP A 856 -12.14 -6.54 -21.70
C ASP A 856 -12.23 -8.06 -21.57
N GLU A 857 -13.03 -8.55 -20.61
CA GLU A 857 -13.31 -9.98 -20.43
C GLU A 857 -13.95 -10.62 -21.68
N ASP A 858 -14.62 -9.86 -22.56
CA ASP A 858 -15.16 -10.38 -23.83
C ASP A 858 -14.08 -10.92 -24.79
N PHE A 859 -12.82 -10.52 -24.58
CA PHE A 859 -11.69 -11.11 -25.30
C PHE A 859 -11.29 -12.48 -24.76
N LEU A 860 -11.62 -12.79 -23.51
CA LEU A 860 -11.39 -14.10 -22.93
C LEU A 860 -12.37 -15.14 -23.52
N PRO A 861 -11.91 -16.38 -23.77
CA PRO A 861 -12.75 -17.42 -24.34
C PRO A 861 -13.94 -17.83 -23.46
N GLU A 862 -15.11 -18.03 -24.09
CA GLU A 862 -16.28 -18.64 -23.43
C GLU A 862 -16.11 -20.17 -23.33
N ASP A 863 -16.01 -20.68 -22.10
CA ASP A 863 -15.76 -22.10 -21.81
C ASP A 863 -16.99 -23.01 -22.08
N ASP A 864 -18.19 -22.43 -22.14
CA ASP A 864 -19.46 -23.15 -22.26
C ASP A 864 -19.82 -23.57 -23.71
N SER A 865 -19.07 -23.07 -24.70
CA SER A 865 -19.45 -23.20 -26.09
C SER A 865 -19.17 -24.64 -26.57
N GLY A 866 -20.16 -25.53 -26.49
CA GLY A 866 -19.99 -26.99 -26.66
C GLY A 866 -19.42 -27.50 -27.99
N TRP A 867 -19.00 -26.64 -28.93
CA TRP A 867 -18.18 -27.01 -30.08
C TRP A 867 -16.67 -26.77 -29.84
N VAL A 868 -16.29 -25.85 -28.95
CA VAL A 868 -14.90 -25.55 -28.58
C VAL A 868 -14.28 -26.75 -27.86
N SER A 869 -14.97 -27.31 -26.87
CA SER A 869 -14.60 -28.59 -26.22
C SER A 869 -14.54 -29.82 -27.14
N MET A 870 -14.97 -29.72 -28.41
CA MET A 870 -14.78 -30.78 -29.40
C MET A 870 -13.46 -30.66 -30.19
N VAL A 871 -12.81 -29.50 -30.14
CA VAL A 871 -11.68 -29.14 -31.01
C VAL A 871 -10.44 -28.74 -30.20
N LEU A 872 -10.63 -28.09 -29.06
CA LEU A 872 -9.59 -27.65 -28.12
C LEU A 872 -9.78 -28.34 -26.77
N ASP A 873 -8.72 -28.34 -25.96
CA ASP A 873 -8.81 -28.68 -24.55
C ASP A 873 -9.37 -27.46 -23.82
N THR A 874 -10.53 -27.60 -23.16
CA THR A 874 -11.17 -26.49 -22.44
C THR A 874 -10.60 -26.32 -21.05
N ASP A 875 -9.94 -27.35 -20.52
CA ASP A 875 -9.28 -27.33 -19.20
C ASP A 875 -8.04 -26.40 -19.17
N GLU A 876 -7.79 -25.62 -20.23
CA GLU A 876 -6.73 -24.61 -20.35
C GLU A 876 -7.25 -23.16 -20.27
N TYR A 877 -8.58 -22.95 -20.24
CA TYR A 877 -9.23 -21.62 -20.26
C TYR A 877 -10.06 -21.40 -19.00
N HIS A 878 -9.51 -20.68 -18.01
CA HIS A 878 -10.16 -20.48 -16.71
C HIS A 878 -10.16 -19.01 -16.26
N THR A 879 -9.43 -18.15 -16.97
CA THR A 879 -9.23 -16.76 -16.54
C THR A 879 -10.53 -15.97 -16.59
N ARG A 880 -11.42 -16.26 -17.55
CA ARG A 880 -12.72 -15.59 -17.62
C ARG A 880 -13.57 -15.84 -16.37
N GLU A 881 -13.63 -17.08 -15.88
CA GLU A 881 -14.38 -17.42 -14.66
C GLU A 881 -13.76 -16.73 -13.43
N ALA A 882 -12.42 -16.65 -13.37
CA ALA A 882 -11.72 -15.95 -12.30
C ALA A 882 -12.07 -14.45 -12.29
N VAL A 883 -12.01 -13.79 -13.44
CA VAL A 883 -12.38 -12.37 -13.59
C VAL A 883 -13.85 -12.14 -13.21
N GLU A 884 -14.78 -12.93 -13.75
CA GLU A 884 -16.21 -12.81 -13.44
C GLU A 884 -16.46 -13.02 -11.94
N HIS A 885 -15.82 -14.02 -11.32
CA HIS A 885 -16.00 -14.29 -9.89
C HIS A 885 -15.42 -13.19 -9.00
N ILE A 886 -14.24 -12.64 -9.33
CA ILE A 886 -13.67 -11.52 -8.60
C ILE A 886 -14.57 -10.28 -8.74
N ASN A 887 -14.97 -9.93 -9.96
CA ASN A 887 -15.83 -8.77 -10.21
C ASN A 887 -17.15 -8.84 -9.44
N GLU A 888 -17.74 -10.02 -9.31
CA GLU A 888 -19.01 -10.24 -8.60
C GLU A 888 -18.87 -10.25 -7.07
N ASN A 889 -17.72 -10.68 -6.53
CA ASN A 889 -17.61 -11.03 -5.10
C ASN A 889 -16.56 -10.25 -4.33
N PHE A 890 -15.55 -9.65 -4.97
CA PHE A 890 -14.43 -8.99 -4.28
C PHE A 890 -14.23 -7.55 -4.77
N ILE A 891 -13.67 -6.71 -3.90
CA ILE A 891 -13.20 -5.39 -4.29
C ILE A 891 -11.91 -5.56 -5.08
N ARG A 892 -11.82 -4.88 -6.23
CA ARG A 892 -10.65 -4.95 -7.10
C ARG A 892 -9.77 -3.73 -6.88
N ALA A 893 -8.59 -3.94 -6.29
CA ALA A 893 -7.60 -2.88 -6.08
C ALA A 893 -7.21 -2.15 -7.38
N ASP A 894 -7.22 -2.85 -8.52
CA ASP A 894 -6.90 -2.27 -9.82
C ASP A 894 -8.06 -1.48 -10.47
N LEU A 895 -9.29 -1.64 -9.97
CA LEU A 895 -10.48 -0.93 -10.42
C LEU A 895 -10.81 0.23 -9.47
N ASN A 896 -10.18 1.37 -9.71
CA ASN A 896 -10.45 2.59 -8.97
C ASN A 896 -10.92 3.75 -9.85
N GLY A 897 -11.84 4.53 -9.28
CA GLY A 897 -12.29 5.82 -9.78
C GLY A 897 -11.55 6.90 -9.02
N LYS A 898 -11.04 7.90 -9.74
CA LYS A 898 -10.24 8.97 -9.15
C LYS A 898 -10.86 10.32 -9.43
N ILE A 899 -10.83 11.23 -8.47
CA ILE A 899 -11.18 12.64 -8.68
C ILE A 899 -9.98 13.49 -8.32
N LEU A 900 -9.40 14.13 -9.33
CA LEU A 900 -8.26 15.03 -9.18
C LEU A 900 -8.75 16.47 -9.06
N PHE A 901 -8.32 17.17 -8.01
CA PHE A 901 -8.61 18.58 -7.76
C PHE A 901 -7.35 19.40 -7.99
N GLU A 902 -7.40 20.34 -8.94
CA GLU A 902 -6.26 21.20 -9.30
C GLU A 902 -6.60 22.68 -9.15
N GLY A 903 -5.65 23.49 -8.68
CA GLY A 903 -5.80 24.94 -8.60
C GLY A 903 -5.34 25.50 -7.26
N ASN A 904 -6.14 26.39 -6.67
CA ASN A 904 -5.85 26.94 -5.34
C ASN A 904 -6.31 25.97 -4.24
N ILE A 905 -5.62 24.83 -4.07
CA ILE A 905 -6.06 23.77 -3.15
C ILE A 905 -5.90 24.09 -1.64
N THR A 906 -5.38 25.28 -1.33
CA THR A 906 -5.30 25.83 0.04
C THR A 906 -6.38 26.90 0.30
N ASP A 907 -7.33 27.08 -0.62
CA ASP A 907 -8.48 27.97 -0.43
C ASP A 907 -9.47 27.40 0.61
N ASP A 908 -10.07 28.29 1.41
CA ASP A 908 -11.03 28.00 2.48
C ASP A 908 -12.23 27.13 2.02
N GLU A 909 -12.59 27.13 0.72
CA GLU A 909 -13.69 26.31 0.19
C GLU A 909 -13.25 24.92 -0.33
N THR A 910 -11.95 24.63 -0.43
CA THR A 910 -11.44 23.41 -1.10
C THR A 910 -11.79 22.13 -0.33
N LEU A 911 -11.46 22.03 0.96
CA LEU A 911 -11.76 20.83 1.74
C LEU A 911 -13.27 20.60 1.87
N LYS A 912 -14.08 21.67 1.85
CA LYS A 912 -15.52 21.54 1.76
C LYS A 912 -15.96 20.88 0.44
N MET A 913 -15.29 21.16 -0.68
CA MET A 913 -15.56 20.47 -1.94
C MET A 913 -15.18 18.99 -1.88
N ILE A 914 -14.08 18.64 -1.19
CA ILE A 914 -13.68 17.25 -0.94
C ILE A 914 -14.79 16.54 -0.15
N ASN A 915 -15.23 17.09 0.98
CA ASN A 915 -16.34 16.53 1.78
C ASN A 915 -17.65 16.42 0.97
N GLU A 916 -18.01 17.45 0.18
CA GLU A 916 -19.18 17.39 -0.71
C GLU A 916 -19.03 16.31 -1.81
N SER A 917 -17.80 15.95 -2.18
CA SER A 917 -17.52 14.88 -3.16
C SER A 917 -17.66 13.51 -2.50
N GLU A 918 -17.05 13.28 -1.34
CA GLU A 918 -17.20 12.05 -0.53
C GLU A 918 -18.67 11.74 -0.25
N GLU A 919 -19.43 12.74 0.22
CA GLU A 919 -20.87 12.58 0.46
C GLU A 919 -21.65 12.16 -0.80
N ARG A 920 -21.20 12.57 -2.00
CA ARG A 920 -21.83 12.19 -3.26
C ARG A 920 -21.37 10.81 -3.71
N ILE A 921 -20.09 10.51 -3.54
CA ILE A 921 -19.44 9.23 -3.84
C ILE A 921 -20.10 8.11 -3.03
N GLY A 922 -20.29 8.28 -1.72
CA GLY A 922 -20.99 7.32 -0.86
C GLY A 922 -22.49 7.13 -1.16
N LYS A 923 -23.03 7.80 -2.20
CA LYS A 923 -24.40 7.59 -2.70
C LYS A 923 -24.44 6.99 -4.11
N LEU A 924 -23.29 6.75 -4.72
CA LEU A 924 -23.18 6.14 -6.04
C LEU A 924 -23.44 4.65 -5.93
N ASP A 925 -24.09 4.08 -6.95
CA ASP A 925 -24.40 2.65 -6.99
C ASP A 925 -23.17 1.83 -7.46
N VAL A 926 -22.11 2.50 -7.95
CA VAL A 926 -20.89 1.89 -8.52
C VAL A 926 -19.71 1.80 -7.55
N VAL A 927 -19.84 2.37 -6.35
CA VAL A 927 -18.76 2.46 -5.37
C VAL A 927 -18.79 1.23 -4.46
N ALA A 928 -17.62 0.66 -4.20
CA ALA A 928 -17.49 -0.41 -3.22
C ALA A 928 -17.79 0.16 -1.82
N ILE A 929 -18.67 -0.52 -1.08
CA ILE A 929 -19.00 -0.18 0.30
C ILE A 929 -18.37 -1.26 1.16
N LEU A 930 -17.54 -0.85 2.12
CA LEU A 930 -16.91 -1.74 3.08
C LEU A 930 -17.96 -2.36 4.00
N PRO A 931 -17.66 -3.48 4.68
CA PRO A 931 -18.63 -4.14 5.56
C PRO A 931 -19.14 -3.26 6.72
N ASP A 932 -18.40 -2.23 7.11
CA ASP A 932 -18.78 -1.21 8.10
C ASP A 932 -19.90 -0.26 7.61
N GLY A 933 -20.16 -0.25 6.30
CA GLY A 933 -21.18 0.56 5.62
C GLY A 933 -20.69 1.89 5.04
N GLU A 934 -19.40 2.19 5.14
CA GLU A 934 -18.78 3.38 4.54
C GLU A 934 -18.18 3.06 3.14
N PRO A 935 -18.08 4.05 2.24
CA PRO A 935 -17.46 3.83 0.93
C PRO A 935 -15.96 3.62 1.06
N ASP A 936 -15.43 2.62 0.35
CA ASP A 936 -14.00 2.38 0.23
C ASP A 936 -13.37 3.48 -0.65
N LEU A 937 -12.76 4.47 -0.03
CA LEU A 937 -12.10 5.58 -0.70
C LEU A 937 -10.89 6.03 0.11
N ASP A 938 -9.94 6.70 -0.54
CA ASP A 938 -8.83 7.40 0.10
C ASP A 938 -8.94 8.89 -0.21
N SER A 939 -8.80 9.72 0.82
CA SER A 939 -8.95 11.17 0.68
C SER A 939 -8.05 11.97 1.64
N PRO A 940 -7.70 13.24 1.31
CA PRO A 940 -7.02 14.12 2.25
C PRO A 940 -7.82 14.37 3.53
N LEU A 941 -9.14 14.33 3.50
CA LEU A 941 -9.96 14.54 4.72
C LEU A 941 -9.95 13.34 5.64
N GLU A 942 -9.98 12.14 5.06
CA GLU A 942 -9.91 10.88 5.78
C GLU A 942 -8.55 10.70 6.44
N LEU A 943 -7.46 10.91 5.70
CA LEU A 943 -6.10 10.91 6.27
C LEU A 943 -5.97 11.93 7.41
N MET A 944 -6.57 13.12 7.28
CA MET A 944 -6.56 14.08 8.38
C MET A 944 -7.44 13.68 9.56
N GLN A 945 -8.52 12.94 9.34
CA GLN A 945 -9.38 12.43 10.42
C GLN A 945 -8.66 11.34 11.18
N ASP A 946 -7.98 10.46 10.46
CA ASP A 946 -7.14 9.40 11.01
C ASP A 946 -5.99 9.98 11.85
N VAL A 947 -5.15 10.87 11.29
CA VAL A 947 -4.07 11.53 12.04
C VAL A 947 -4.61 12.39 13.20
N LYS A 948 -5.84 12.90 13.11
CA LYS A 948 -6.48 13.65 14.22
C LYS A 948 -6.84 12.73 15.39
N GLU A 949 -7.17 11.47 15.14
CA GLU A 949 -7.48 10.51 16.19
C GLU A 949 -6.22 10.13 16.96
N HIS A 950 -5.09 10.09 16.26
CA HIS A 950 -3.82 9.58 16.80
C HIS A 950 -2.78 10.65 17.20
N ASN A 951 -2.98 11.92 16.82
CA ASN A 951 -2.07 13.02 17.15
C ASN A 951 -2.80 14.23 17.75
N GLU A 952 -2.64 14.45 19.06
CA GLU A 952 -3.25 15.55 19.82
C GLU A 952 -2.85 16.93 19.28
N THR A 953 -1.57 17.11 18.91
CA THR A 953 -1.07 18.39 18.40
C THR A 953 -1.71 18.73 17.06
N PHE A 954 -1.86 17.73 16.19
CA PHE A 954 -2.60 17.85 14.95
C PHE A 954 -4.08 18.11 15.22
N ASN A 955 -4.70 17.39 16.15
CA ASN A 955 -6.10 17.53 16.53
C ASN A 955 -6.43 18.95 17.02
N GLU A 956 -5.60 19.55 17.88
CA GLU A 956 -5.75 20.95 18.31
C GLU A 956 -5.73 21.91 17.12
N THR A 957 -4.80 21.69 16.18
CA THR A 957 -4.67 22.52 14.98
C THR A 957 -5.84 22.33 14.03
N TYR A 958 -6.31 21.10 13.86
CA TYR A 958 -7.47 20.73 13.06
C TYR A 958 -8.75 21.38 13.60
N GLN A 959 -8.99 21.28 14.91
CA GLN A 959 -10.13 21.93 15.56
C GLN A 959 -10.06 23.46 15.49
N ALA A 960 -8.86 24.04 15.56
CA ALA A 960 -8.67 25.49 15.39
C ALA A 960 -8.92 25.95 13.95
N ALA A 961 -8.70 25.05 12.98
CA ALA A 961 -8.91 25.27 11.55
C ALA A 961 -10.38 25.09 11.12
N ASP A 962 -11.18 24.26 11.80
CA ASP A 962 -12.65 24.22 11.63
C ASP A 962 -13.34 25.32 12.45
N THR A 963 -13.59 26.47 11.81
CA THR A 963 -14.27 27.59 12.46
C THR A 963 -15.79 27.53 12.38
N THR A 964 -16.36 26.54 11.68
CA THR A 964 -17.81 26.40 11.50
C THR A 964 -18.41 25.32 12.39
N GLY A 965 -17.58 24.40 12.89
CA GLY A 965 -17.96 23.28 13.74
C GLY A 965 -18.71 22.18 12.98
N ASP A 966 -18.47 22.07 11.67
CA ASP A 966 -19.06 21.03 10.81
C ASP A 966 -18.11 19.84 10.58
N GLY A 967 -16.92 19.87 11.19
CA GLY A 967 -15.92 18.81 11.09
C GLY A 967 -14.99 18.96 9.90
N VAL A 968 -15.13 20.01 9.08
CA VAL A 968 -14.27 20.24 7.90
C VAL A 968 -13.45 21.52 8.10
N PRO A 969 -12.10 21.46 8.02
CA PRO A 969 -11.28 22.64 8.19
C PRO A 969 -11.53 23.70 7.11
N ASP A 970 -11.70 24.97 7.52
CA ASP A 970 -12.02 26.09 6.62
C ASP A 970 -11.01 27.25 6.68
N LYS A 971 -9.96 27.15 7.51
CA LYS A 971 -8.88 28.15 7.62
C LYS A 971 -7.52 27.53 7.88
N ASN A 972 -6.46 28.27 7.52
CA ASN A 972 -5.06 27.88 7.77
C ASN A 972 -4.70 26.50 7.18
N ILE A 973 -5.32 26.12 6.07
CA ILE A 973 -5.17 24.81 5.42
C ILE A 973 -3.70 24.49 5.11
N THR A 974 -2.91 25.48 4.71
CA THR A 974 -1.46 25.30 4.47
C THR A 974 -0.73 24.77 5.70
N THR A 975 -1.08 25.23 6.91
CA THR A 975 -0.47 24.76 8.15
C THR A 975 -0.86 23.32 8.45
N LEU A 976 -2.11 22.94 8.18
CA LEU A 976 -2.54 21.54 8.31
C LEU A 976 -1.78 20.64 7.36
N TYR A 977 -1.66 21.02 6.08
CA TYR A 977 -0.86 20.24 5.13
C TYR A 977 0.62 20.18 5.55
N ASP A 978 1.21 21.28 6.01
CA ASP A 978 2.60 21.29 6.47
C ASP A 978 2.81 20.30 7.62
N MET A 979 1.92 20.30 8.62
CA MET A 979 1.97 19.34 9.73
C MET A 979 1.70 17.91 9.28
N LEU A 980 0.76 17.70 8.36
CA LEU A 980 0.44 16.36 7.85
C LEU A 980 1.65 15.74 7.15
N PHE A 981 2.40 16.54 6.37
CA PHE A 981 3.66 16.10 5.76
C PHE A 981 4.82 15.95 6.76
N GLU A 982 4.74 16.57 7.96
CA GLU A 982 5.74 16.40 9.02
C GLU A 982 5.49 15.12 9.84
N ILE A 983 4.23 14.70 9.97
CA ILE A 983 3.82 13.49 10.70
C ILE A 983 3.85 12.29 9.75
N GLU A 984 3.10 12.35 8.65
CA GLU A 984 2.84 11.25 7.71
C GLU A 984 3.26 11.61 6.27
N GLU A 985 4.57 11.75 5.99
CA GLU A 985 5.05 12.18 4.65
C GLU A 985 4.58 11.23 3.53
N ASP A 986 4.68 9.92 3.76
CA ASP A 986 4.36 8.91 2.76
C ASP A 986 2.86 8.88 2.43
N GLN A 987 1.99 8.80 3.43
CA GLN A 987 0.54 8.81 3.21
C GLN A 987 0.05 10.15 2.66
N ALA A 988 0.58 11.27 3.17
CA ALA A 988 0.21 12.61 2.68
C ALA A 988 0.56 12.77 1.19
N SER A 989 1.65 12.16 0.72
CA SER A 989 2.06 12.23 -0.69
C SER A 989 1.09 11.48 -1.64
N GLN A 990 0.34 10.50 -1.13
CA GLN A 990 -0.63 9.72 -1.92
C GLN A 990 -1.92 10.49 -2.22
N VAL A 991 -2.30 11.41 -1.33
CA VAL A 991 -3.55 12.20 -1.45
C VAL A 991 -3.32 13.70 -1.71
N ILE A 992 -2.10 14.21 -1.48
CA ILE A 992 -1.73 15.62 -1.69
C ILE A 992 -0.43 15.73 -2.49
N HIS A 993 -0.46 16.44 -3.61
CA HIS A 993 0.75 16.73 -4.38
C HIS A 993 1.38 18.08 -3.99
N LYS A 994 2.61 18.03 -3.46
CA LYS A 994 3.43 19.17 -3.03
C LYS A 994 4.61 19.43 -3.98
N VAL A 995 4.82 20.70 -4.39
CA VAL A 995 5.96 21.13 -5.21
C VAL A 995 6.73 22.24 -4.51
N GLY A 996 7.84 21.88 -3.85
CA GLY A 996 8.57 22.80 -2.98
C GLY A 996 7.73 23.18 -1.77
N ASP A 997 7.47 24.48 -1.57
CA ASP A 997 6.63 25.00 -0.48
C ASP A 997 5.18 25.26 -0.92
N GLU A 998 4.76 24.83 -2.12
CA GLU A 998 3.41 25.06 -2.65
C GLU A 998 2.67 23.75 -2.93
N TYR A 999 1.43 23.65 -2.44
CA TYR A 999 0.50 22.55 -2.71
C TYR A 999 -0.21 22.76 -4.05
N LYS A 1000 -0.27 21.73 -4.91
CA LYS A 1000 -0.75 21.84 -6.30
C LYS A 1000 -2.05 21.10 -6.60
N ALA A 1001 -2.21 19.91 -6.06
CA ALA A 1001 -3.37 19.08 -6.33
C ALA A 1001 -3.74 18.21 -5.12
N LEU A 1002 -5.02 17.85 -5.05
CA LEU A 1002 -5.56 16.85 -4.12
C LEU A 1002 -6.16 15.71 -4.93
N LEU A 1003 -6.12 14.51 -4.38
CA LEU A 1003 -6.63 13.30 -5.03
C LEU A 1003 -7.61 12.59 -4.10
N ILE A 1004 -8.77 12.21 -4.63
CA ILE A 1004 -9.63 11.19 -4.03
C ILE A 1004 -9.49 9.94 -4.89
N THR A 1005 -9.14 8.80 -4.29
CA THR A 1005 -9.18 7.48 -4.92
C THR A 1005 -10.39 6.74 -4.34
N VAL A 1006 -11.11 5.99 -5.16
CA VAL A 1006 -12.35 5.31 -4.74
C VAL A 1006 -12.35 3.93 -5.37
N SER A 1007 -12.57 2.88 -4.57
CA SER A 1007 -12.74 1.53 -5.09
C SER A 1007 -14.12 1.37 -5.73
N ILE A 1008 -14.14 0.68 -6.87
CA ILE A 1008 -15.33 0.50 -7.70
C ILE A 1008 -15.78 -0.96 -7.65
N LEU A 1009 -17.09 -1.19 -7.71
CA LEU A 1009 -17.67 -2.51 -7.90
C LEU A 1009 -17.28 -3.09 -9.27
N GLY A 1010 -16.70 -4.30 -9.29
CA GLY A 1010 -16.22 -4.91 -10.52
C GLY A 1010 -17.32 -5.26 -11.54
N ASP A 1011 -18.59 -5.34 -11.13
CA ASP A 1011 -19.74 -5.59 -12.02
C ASP A 1011 -20.36 -4.31 -12.60
N ALA A 1012 -19.93 -3.13 -12.14
CA ALA A 1012 -20.40 -1.85 -12.66
C ALA A 1012 -19.83 -1.60 -14.06
N SER A 1013 -20.68 -1.16 -15.00
CA SER A 1013 -20.20 -0.88 -16.34
C SER A 1013 -19.30 0.37 -16.38
N ASP A 1014 -18.25 0.30 -17.17
CA ASP A 1014 -17.32 1.40 -17.49
C ASP A 1014 -18.02 2.74 -17.79
N ARG A 1015 -19.18 2.66 -18.45
CA ARG A 1015 -20.05 3.79 -18.75
C ARG A 1015 -20.69 4.41 -17.51
N GLU A 1016 -21.29 3.58 -16.67
CA GLU A 1016 -22.01 4.03 -15.46
C GLU A 1016 -21.04 4.69 -14.50
N ILE A 1017 -19.89 4.04 -14.27
CA ILE A 1017 -18.76 4.60 -13.50
C ILE A 1017 -18.40 5.98 -14.04
N THR A 1018 -18.14 6.08 -15.35
CA THR A 1018 -17.71 7.35 -15.95
C THR A 1018 -18.78 8.44 -15.84
N ASP A 1019 -20.05 8.11 -16.14
CA ASP A 1019 -21.14 9.09 -16.11
C ASP A 1019 -21.38 9.61 -14.67
N GLU A 1020 -21.29 8.74 -13.66
CA GLU A 1020 -21.47 9.10 -12.24
C GLU A 1020 -20.30 9.92 -11.69
N PHE A 1021 -19.05 9.50 -11.88
CA PHE A 1021 -17.88 10.25 -11.41
C PHE A 1021 -17.75 11.61 -12.12
N ARG A 1022 -18.06 11.70 -13.43
CA ARG A 1022 -18.12 12.98 -14.13
C ARG A 1022 -19.20 13.90 -13.57
N GLU A 1023 -20.35 13.36 -13.13
CA GLU A 1023 -21.39 14.15 -12.47
C GLU A 1023 -20.90 14.70 -11.12
N VAL A 1024 -20.18 13.89 -10.32
CA VAL A 1024 -19.57 14.34 -9.06
C VAL A 1024 -18.57 15.45 -9.32
N ALA A 1025 -17.55 15.22 -10.17
CA ALA A 1025 -16.50 16.19 -10.48
C ALA A 1025 -17.05 17.51 -11.05
N ALA A 1026 -18.06 17.44 -11.92
CA ALA A 1026 -18.71 18.62 -12.49
C ALA A 1026 -19.55 19.41 -11.46
N ALA A 1027 -20.08 18.75 -10.43
CA ALA A 1027 -20.89 19.39 -9.40
C ALA A 1027 -20.07 20.21 -8.41
N VAL A 1028 -18.81 19.82 -8.18
CA VAL A 1028 -17.91 20.42 -7.17
C VAL A 1028 -16.91 21.40 -7.75
N SER A 1029 -16.74 21.47 -9.08
CA SER A 1029 -15.85 22.44 -9.73
C SER A 1029 -16.31 23.91 -9.52
N ILE A 1030 -15.41 24.78 -9.02
CA ILE A 1030 -15.67 26.21 -8.76
C ILE A 1030 -14.63 27.14 -9.43
N ASP A 1031 -14.84 28.47 -9.35
CA ASP A 1031 -13.88 29.45 -9.89
C ASP A 1031 -12.55 29.41 -9.10
N GLY A 1032 -11.58 28.63 -9.57
CA GLY A 1032 -10.21 28.58 -9.01
C GLY A 1032 -9.73 27.18 -8.62
N VAL A 1033 -10.62 26.19 -8.55
CA VAL A 1033 -10.32 24.77 -8.35
C VAL A 1033 -11.14 23.95 -9.36
N GLU A 1034 -10.44 23.21 -10.22
CA GLU A 1034 -11.01 22.32 -11.24
C GLU A 1034 -10.98 20.89 -10.73
N ALA A 1035 -12.12 20.20 -10.72
CA ALA A 1035 -12.21 18.79 -10.37
C ALA A 1035 -12.41 17.95 -11.64
N THR A 1036 -11.58 16.94 -11.84
CA THR A 1036 -11.62 16.06 -13.01
C THR A 1036 -11.70 14.60 -12.58
N ALA A 1037 -12.73 13.90 -13.05
CA ALA A 1037 -12.83 12.46 -12.91
C ALA A 1037 -11.86 11.74 -13.86
N THR A 1038 -11.13 10.78 -13.34
CA THR A 1038 -10.23 9.87 -14.05
C THR A 1038 -10.21 8.51 -13.32
N GLY A 1039 -9.31 7.60 -13.66
CA GLY A 1039 -9.38 6.20 -13.22
C GLY A 1039 -9.33 5.28 -14.43
N THR A 1040 -8.80 4.06 -14.26
CA THR A 1040 -8.63 3.10 -15.34
C THR A 1040 -9.93 2.85 -16.13
N PRO A 1041 -11.08 2.52 -15.49
CA PRO A 1041 -12.35 2.33 -16.20
C PRO A 1041 -12.85 3.61 -16.91
N ILE A 1042 -12.58 4.79 -16.33
CA ILE A 1042 -13.00 6.07 -16.93
C ILE A 1042 -12.19 6.40 -18.18
N VAL A 1043 -10.87 6.15 -18.13
CA VAL A 1043 -9.97 6.32 -19.27
C VAL A 1043 -10.35 5.34 -20.38
N MET A 1044 -10.57 4.07 -20.05
CA MET A 1044 -10.95 3.05 -21.03
C MET A 1044 -12.28 3.35 -21.69
N TYR A 1045 -13.34 3.65 -20.93
CA TYR A 1045 -14.61 4.09 -21.50
C TYR A 1045 -14.46 5.33 -22.39
N THR A 1046 -13.65 6.30 -21.96
CA THR A 1046 -13.42 7.54 -22.74
C THR A 1046 -12.73 7.24 -24.07
N ILE A 1047 -11.75 6.33 -24.08
CA ILE A 1047 -11.14 5.83 -25.31
C ILE A 1047 -12.22 5.16 -26.18
N GLN A 1048 -12.99 4.23 -25.62
CA GLN A 1048 -14.04 3.51 -26.37
C GLN A 1048 -15.06 4.47 -27.01
N ASP A 1049 -15.60 5.43 -26.26
CA ASP A 1049 -16.60 6.39 -26.75
C ASP A 1049 -16.02 7.32 -27.83
N GLN A 1050 -14.81 7.86 -27.62
CA GLN A 1050 -14.14 8.68 -28.63
C GLN A 1050 -13.87 7.89 -29.90
N VAL A 1051 -13.47 6.63 -29.78
CA VAL A 1051 -13.23 5.77 -30.94
C VAL A 1051 -14.52 5.50 -31.67
N LEU A 1052 -15.60 5.21 -30.95
CA LEU A 1052 -16.91 5.01 -31.54
C LEU A 1052 -17.36 6.25 -32.32
N GLU A 1053 -17.19 7.44 -31.75
CA GLU A 1053 -17.47 8.71 -32.42
C GLU A 1053 -16.62 8.86 -33.69
N THR A 1054 -15.30 8.61 -33.60
CA THR A 1054 -14.41 8.70 -34.78
C THR A 1054 -14.73 7.67 -35.86
N VAL A 1055 -15.20 6.47 -35.50
CA VAL A 1055 -15.67 5.43 -36.41
C VAL A 1055 -16.96 5.86 -37.10
N LEU A 1056 -17.90 6.49 -36.39
CA LEU A 1056 -19.14 7.05 -36.95
C LEU A 1056 -18.84 8.22 -37.90
N ASP A 1057 -17.93 9.11 -37.53
CA ASP A 1057 -17.46 10.20 -38.39
C ASP A 1057 -16.76 9.66 -39.64
N GLY A 1058 -15.91 8.64 -39.47
CA GLY A 1058 -15.27 7.89 -40.54
C GLY A 1058 -16.29 7.26 -41.49
N LEU A 1059 -17.33 6.61 -40.96
CA LEU A 1059 -18.45 6.05 -41.72
C LEU A 1059 -19.15 7.12 -42.59
N ILE A 1060 -19.50 8.27 -42.00
CA ILE A 1060 -20.15 9.38 -42.71
C ILE A 1060 -19.21 9.94 -43.79
N ALA A 1061 -17.94 10.17 -43.45
CA ALA A 1061 -16.93 10.66 -44.37
C ALA A 1061 -16.70 9.70 -45.55
N ALA A 1062 -16.61 8.39 -45.29
CA ALA A 1062 -16.50 7.34 -46.29
C ALA A 1062 -17.70 7.36 -47.24
N PHE A 1063 -18.92 7.42 -46.69
CA PHE A 1063 -20.14 7.46 -47.49
C PHE A 1063 -20.14 8.67 -48.44
N ILE A 1064 -19.84 9.86 -47.91
CA ILE A 1064 -19.80 11.10 -48.68
C ILE A 1064 -18.71 11.03 -49.75
N ALA A 1065 -17.52 10.54 -49.40
CA ALA A 1065 -16.40 10.38 -50.33
C ALA A 1065 -16.74 9.42 -51.47
N VAL A 1066 -17.29 8.24 -51.18
CA VAL A 1066 -17.75 7.26 -52.17
C VAL A 1066 -18.88 7.83 -53.03
N LEU A 1067 -19.84 8.53 -52.42
CA LEU A 1067 -20.94 9.19 -53.13
C LEU A 1067 -20.41 10.23 -54.13
N ILE A 1068 -19.56 11.16 -53.68
CA ILE A 1068 -18.96 12.19 -54.53
C ILE A 1068 -18.14 11.54 -55.63
N PHE A 1069 -17.29 10.56 -55.29
CA PHE A 1069 -16.47 9.84 -56.25
C PHE A 1069 -17.32 9.18 -57.34
N LEU A 1070 -18.35 8.41 -56.98
CA LEU A 1070 -19.23 7.76 -57.96
C LEU A 1070 -20.06 8.76 -58.76
N MET A 1071 -20.55 9.84 -58.15
CA MET A 1071 -21.24 10.92 -58.88
C MET A 1071 -20.32 11.55 -59.93
N VAL A 1072 -19.06 11.83 -59.58
CA VAL A 1072 -18.05 12.36 -60.53
C VAL A 1072 -17.73 11.33 -61.61
N MET A 1073 -17.46 10.09 -61.24
CA MET A 1073 -17.08 9.04 -62.19
C MET A 1073 -18.21 8.74 -63.17
N TYR A 1074 -19.45 8.56 -62.71
CA TYR A 1074 -20.59 8.36 -63.61
C TYR A 1074 -21.02 9.64 -64.34
N ARG A 1075 -20.68 10.83 -63.85
CA ARG A 1075 -20.78 12.05 -64.67
C ARG A 1075 -19.81 12.01 -65.85
N LEU A 1076 -18.58 11.56 -65.65
CA LEU A 1076 -17.53 11.48 -66.67
C LEU A 1076 -17.78 10.33 -67.67
N THR A 1077 -18.19 9.15 -67.20
CA THR A 1077 -18.35 7.95 -68.05
C THR A 1077 -19.78 7.75 -68.54
N ALA A 1078 -20.77 7.96 -67.66
CA ALA A 1078 -22.18 7.76 -67.97
C ALA A 1078 -22.92 9.06 -68.33
N GLY A 1079 -22.33 10.24 -68.16
CA GLY A 1079 -22.95 11.54 -68.44
C GLY A 1079 -24.00 11.99 -67.41
N SER A 1080 -24.23 11.20 -66.35
CA SER A 1080 -25.27 11.44 -65.35
C SER A 1080 -24.72 11.23 -63.94
N ALA A 1081 -24.57 12.32 -63.18
CA ALA A 1081 -24.15 12.25 -61.78
C ALA A 1081 -25.21 11.57 -60.91
N LEU A 1082 -26.50 11.75 -61.23
CA LEU A 1082 -27.61 11.10 -60.53
C LEU A 1082 -27.52 9.57 -60.58
N LEU A 1083 -26.92 9.00 -61.63
CA LEU A 1083 -26.74 7.56 -61.69
C LEU A 1083 -25.84 7.08 -60.54
N GLY A 1084 -24.75 7.80 -60.24
CA GLY A 1084 -23.87 7.50 -59.11
C GLY A 1084 -24.56 7.63 -57.75
N PHE A 1085 -25.44 8.62 -57.58
CA PHE A 1085 -26.26 8.73 -56.37
C PHE A 1085 -27.18 7.52 -56.18
N PHE A 1086 -27.89 7.08 -57.23
CA PHE A 1086 -28.75 5.88 -57.11
C PHE A 1086 -27.94 4.59 -56.91
N THR A 1087 -26.68 4.54 -57.36
CA THR A 1087 -25.76 3.42 -57.13
C THR A 1087 -25.33 3.30 -55.68
N THR A 1088 -25.25 4.38 -54.90
CA THR A 1088 -24.86 4.30 -53.47
C THR A 1088 -26.01 4.00 -52.53
N LEU A 1089 -27.26 4.35 -52.87
CA LEU A 1089 -28.41 4.14 -51.97
C LEU A 1089 -28.59 2.70 -51.44
N PRO A 1090 -28.39 1.61 -52.22
CA PRO A 1090 -28.51 0.25 -51.69
C PRO A 1090 -27.59 -0.04 -50.50
N VAL A 1091 -26.42 0.59 -50.47
CA VAL A 1091 -25.44 0.43 -49.39
C VAL A 1091 -25.92 1.13 -48.13
N LEU A 1092 -26.45 2.35 -48.26
CA LEU A 1092 -27.04 3.07 -47.12
C LEU A 1092 -28.18 2.26 -46.49
N LEU A 1093 -29.03 1.64 -47.34
CA LEU A 1093 -30.09 0.75 -46.87
C LEU A 1093 -29.52 -0.48 -46.15
N ALA A 1094 -28.46 -1.08 -46.68
CA ALA A 1094 -27.80 -2.22 -46.06
C ALA A 1094 -27.24 -1.87 -44.68
N VAL A 1095 -26.49 -0.77 -44.56
CA VAL A 1095 -25.95 -0.27 -43.28
C VAL A 1095 -27.07 -0.08 -42.26
N SER A 1096 -28.17 0.58 -42.64
CA SER A 1096 -29.32 0.73 -41.73
C SER A 1096 -29.92 -0.61 -41.30
N TRP A 1097 -30.02 -1.59 -42.21
CA TRP A 1097 -30.54 -2.92 -41.86
C TRP A 1097 -29.59 -3.71 -40.95
N VAL A 1098 -28.27 -3.53 -41.09
CA VAL A 1098 -27.27 -4.15 -40.21
C VAL A 1098 -27.42 -3.61 -38.80
N LEU A 1099 -27.39 -2.29 -38.62
CA LEU A 1099 -27.55 -1.66 -37.30
C LEU A 1099 -28.88 -2.07 -36.62
N GLY A 1100 -29.96 -2.14 -37.41
CA GLY A 1100 -31.24 -2.65 -36.92
C GLY A 1100 -31.24 -4.13 -36.56
N THR A 1101 -30.38 -4.94 -37.19
CA THR A 1101 -30.24 -6.37 -36.87
C THR A 1101 -29.36 -6.57 -35.65
N MET A 1102 -28.34 -5.74 -35.44
CA MET A 1102 -27.49 -5.76 -34.24
C MET A 1102 -28.35 -5.58 -32.99
N TYR A 1103 -29.22 -4.56 -32.97
CA TYR A 1103 -30.22 -4.40 -31.90
C TYR A 1103 -31.15 -5.61 -31.71
N LEU A 1104 -31.52 -6.33 -32.78
CA LEU A 1104 -32.41 -7.50 -32.68
C LEU A 1104 -31.69 -8.77 -32.21
N LEU A 1105 -30.37 -8.80 -32.33
CA LEU A 1105 -29.52 -9.93 -31.98
C LEU A 1105 -28.71 -9.69 -30.71
N ASP A 1106 -28.88 -8.51 -30.09
CA ASP A 1106 -28.12 -8.08 -28.91
C ASP A 1106 -26.61 -8.02 -29.15
N ILE A 1107 -26.21 -7.56 -30.33
CA ILE A 1107 -24.80 -7.40 -30.69
C ILE A 1107 -24.39 -5.95 -30.41
N PRO A 1108 -23.41 -5.69 -29.52
CA PRO A 1108 -22.94 -4.35 -29.22
C PRO A 1108 -22.29 -3.69 -30.45
N PHE A 1109 -22.53 -2.38 -30.56
CA PHE A 1109 -21.90 -1.50 -31.54
C PHE A 1109 -20.66 -0.85 -30.90
N ASN A 1110 -19.57 -1.61 -30.88
CA ASN A 1110 -18.26 -1.22 -30.32
C ASN A 1110 -17.26 -0.86 -31.44
N VAL A 1111 -15.99 -0.65 -31.09
CA VAL A 1111 -14.91 -0.29 -32.02
C VAL A 1111 -14.74 -1.31 -33.15
N ILE A 1112 -14.82 -2.61 -32.82
CA ILE A 1112 -14.63 -3.72 -33.75
C ILE A 1112 -15.82 -3.84 -34.70
N THR A 1113 -17.05 -3.90 -34.19
CA THR A 1113 -18.28 -4.01 -35.01
C THR A 1113 -18.63 -2.70 -35.73
N GLY A 1114 -18.21 -1.56 -35.20
CA GLY A 1114 -18.26 -0.25 -35.84
C GLY A 1114 -17.38 -0.18 -37.08
N THR A 1115 -16.14 -0.69 -36.98
CA THR A 1115 -15.20 -0.73 -38.10
C THR A 1115 -15.80 -1.48 -39.30
N ILE A 1116 -16.42 -2.65 -39.12
CA ILE A 1116 -17.05 -3.37 -40.23
C ILE A 1116 -18.23 -2.60 -40.86
N THR A 1117 -18.96 -1.81 -40.06
CA THR A 1117 -20.04 -0.97 -40.57
C THR A 1117 -19.49 0.12 -41.50
N SER A 1118 -18.32 0.69 -41.19
CA SER A 1118 -17.58 1.60 -42.09
C SER A 1118 -17.14 0.90 -43.39
N LEU A 1119 -16.61 -0.32 -43.28
CA LEU A 1119 -16.20 -1.14 -44.42
C LEU A 1119 -17.35 -1.56 -45.32
N THR A 1120 -18.54 -1.73 -44.75
CA THR A 1120 -19.77 -2.08 -45.49
C THR A 1120 -20.06 -1.05 -46.57
N ILE A 1121 -19.64 0.21 -46.40
CA ILE A 1121 -19.76 1.21 -47.47
C ILE A 1121 -18.89 0.84 -48.67
N GLY A 1122 -17.60 0.59 -48.42
CA GLY A 1122 -16.62 0.29 -49.44
C GLY A 1122 -16.87 -1.06 -50.12
N LEU A 1123 -17.32 -2.06 -49.36
CA LEU A 1123 -17.57 -3.43 -49.82
C LEU A 1123 -18.96 -3.61 -50.41
N GLY A 1124 -19.97 -3.05 -49.77
CA GLY A 1124 -21.35 -3.16 -50.22
C GLY A 1124 -21.60 -2.44 -51.55
N VAL A 1125 -20.90 -1.33 -51.80
CA VAL A 1125 -21.10 -0.56 -53.04
C VAL A 1125 -20.63 -1.32 -54.28
N ALA A 1126 -19.74 -2.29 -54.10
CA ALA A 1126 -19.22 -3.10 -55.19
C ALA A 1126 -20.33 -3.79 -55.99
N TYR A 1127 -21.29 -4.40 -55.29
CA TYR A 1127 -22.43 -5.07 -55.91
C TYR A 1127 -23.27 -4.10 -56.75
N SER A 1128 -23.49 -2.89 -56.23
CA SER A 1128 -24.22 -1.83 -56.92
C SER A 1128 -23.48 -1.30 -58.15
N ILE A 1129 -22.15 -1.16 -58.07
CA ILE A 1129 -21.29 -0.74 -59.18
C ILE A 1129 -21.35 -1.76 -60.32
N HIS A 1130 -21.25 -3.06 -60.02
CA HIS A 1130 -21.31 -4.11 -61.02
C HIS A 1130 -22.68 -4.19 -61.74
N ILE A 1131 -23.79 -4.03 -61.00
CA ILE A 1131 -25.14 -3.95 -61.59
C ILE A 1131 -25.26 -2.69 -62.46
N THR A 1132 -24.85 -1.52 -61.95
CA THR A 1132 -24.96 -0.24 -62.66
C THR A 1132 -24.13 -0.24 -63.95
N GLU A 1133 -22.88 -0.71 -63.89
CA GLU A 1133 -22.01 -0.74 -65.06
C GLU A 1133 -22.51 -1.72 -66.12
N ARG A 1134 -23.01 -2.88 -65.68
CA ARG A 1134 -23.65 -3.83 -66.59
C ARG A 1134 -24.87 -3.20 -67.28
N PHE A 1135 -25.71 -2.49 -66.54
CA PHE A 1135 -26.85 -1.77 -67.11
C PHE A 1135 -26.42 -0.67 -68.11
N ASN A 1136 -25.35 0.07 -67.80
CA ASN A 1136 -24.77 1.05 -68.73
C ASN A 1136 -24.28 0.40 -70.03
N ILE A 1137 -23.61 -0.76 -69.96
CA ILE A 1137 -23.17 -1.50 -71.15
C ILE A 1137 -24.38 -1.95 -71.98
N GLU A 1138 -25.40 -2.55 -71.35
CA GLU A 1138 -26.58 -3.05 -72.06
C GLU A 1138 -27.41 -1.92 -72.70
N THR A 1139 -27.46 -0.74 -72.08
CA THR A 1139 -28.20 0.42 -72.62
C THR A 1139 -27.41 1.25 -73.63
N LYS A 1140 -26.14 1.56 -73.35
CA LYS A 1140 -25.34 2.48 -74.19
C LYS A 1140 -24.57 1.80 -75.32
N GLU A 1141 -23.97 0.64 -75.05
CA GLU A 1141 -23.16 -0.05 -76.06
C GLU A 1141 -24.01 -0.99 -76.92
N ARG A 1142 -25.09 -1.53 -76.36
CA ARG A 1142 -25.97 -2.51 -77.03
C ARG A 1142 -27.35 -1.98 -77.38
N GLU A 1143 -27.62 -0.71 -77.05
CA GLU A 1143 -28.85 0.01 -77.44
C GLU A 1143 -30.16 -0.69 -77.04
N ARG A 1144 -30.17 -1.45 -75.93
CA ARG A 1144 -31.37 -2.14 -75.43
C ARG A 1144 -32.33 -1.16 -74.75
N ASP A 1145 -33.63 -1.45 -74.82
CA ASP A 1145 -34.61 -0.73 -74.00
C ASP A 1145 -34.40 -1.01 -72.50
N ILE A 1146 -34.85 -0.12 -71.63
CA ILE A 1146 -34.63 -0.18 -70.19
C ILE A 1146 -35.08 -1.52 -69.60
N ASP A 1147 -36.26 -2.03 -69.98
CA ASP A 1147 -36.79 -3.26 -69.40
C ASP A 1147 -36.05 -4.51 -69.87
N GLU A 1148 -35.54 -4.50 -71.11
CA GLU A 1148 -34.68 -5.58 -71.62
C GLU A 1148 -33.27 -5.49 -71.01
N ALA A 1149 -32.74 -4.27 -70.84
CA ALA A 1149 -31.45 -4.03 -70.23
C ALA A 1149 -31.43 -4.42 -68.75
N LEU A 1150 -32.51 -4.21 -68.00
CA LEU A 1150 -32.63 -4.65 -66.61
C LEU A 1150 -32.64 -6.18 -66.49
N ASP A 1151 -33.39 -6.89 -67.35
CA ASP A 1151 -33.38 -8.36 -67.37
C ASP A 1151 -31.98 -8.91 -67.64
N GLU A 1152 -31.32 -8.37 -68.66
CA GLU A 1152 -29.98 -8.81 -69.08
C GLU A 1152 -28.87 -8.38 -68.13
N THR A 1153 -29.14 -7.37 -67.31
CA THR A 1153 -28.27 -6.98 -66.20
C THR A 1153 -28.39 -8.01 -65.08
N VAL A 1154 -29.58 -8.17 -64.51
CA VAL A 1154 -29.78 -9.03 -63.34
C VAL A 1154 -29.51 -10.51 -63.67
N LEU A 1155 -29.96 -11.01 -64.82
CA LEU A 1155 -29.66 -12.39 -65.25
C LEU A 1155 -28.21 -12.55 -65.74
N GLY A 1156 -27.61 -11.47 -66.24
CA GLY A 1156 -26.29 -11.50 -66.87
C GLY A 1156 -25.14 -11.49 -65.87
N THR A 1157 -25.27 -10.70 -64.79
CA THR A 1157 -24.25 -10.54 -63.74
C THR A 1157 -24.69 -11.08 -62.39
N GLY A 1158 -25.99 -11.27 -62.12
CA GLY A 1158 -26.49 -11.73 -60.81
C GLY A 1158 -25.96 -13.10 -60.38
N GLY A 1159 -25.65 -14.00 -61.32
CA GLY A 1159 -25.00 -15.27 -61.00
C GLY A 1159 -23.56 -15.10 -60.50
N ALA A 1160 -22.80 -14.20 -61.12
CA ALA A 1160 -21.43 -13.88 -60.67
C ALA A 1160 -21.47 -13.15 -59.32
N LEU A 1161 -22.40 -12.20 -59.14
CA LEU A 1161 -22.60 -11.47 -57.89
C LEU A 1161 -23.03 -12.37 -56.74
N LEU A 1162 -23.90 -13.35 -56.98
CA LEU A 1162 -24.27 -14.32 -55.94
C LEU A 1162 -23.08 -15.20 -55.55
N GLY A 1163 -22.30 -15.65 -56.53
CA GLY A 1163 -21.10 -16.44 -56.25
C GLY A 1163 -20.08 -15.64 -55.45
N SER A 1164 -19.91 -14.37 -55.80
CA SER A 1164 -19.07 -13.40 -55.09
C SER A 1164 -19.57 -13.15 -53.66
N ALA A 1165 -20.84 -12.75 -53.49
CA ALA A 1165 -21.43 -12.52 -52.18
C ALA A 1165 -21.34 -13.77 -51.30
N ALA A 1166 -21.62 -14.96 -51.83
CA ALA A 1166 -21.47 -16.21 -51.07
C ALA A 1166 -20.02 -16.45 -50.63
N THR A 1167 -19.03 -16.19 -51.49
CA THR A 1167 -17.61 -16.33 -51.11
C THR A 1167 -17.15 -15.30 -50.09
N THR A 1168 -17.62 -14.05 -50.18
CA THR A 1168 -17.26 -13.01 -49.22
C THR A 1168 -17.97 -13.22 -47.88
N MET A 1169 -19.27 -13.51 -47.90
CA MET A 1169 -20.04 -13.90 -46.69
C MET A 1169 -19.41 -15.09 -46.00
N SER A 1170 -18.92 -16.07 -46.76
CA SER A 1170 -18.28 -17.24 -46.17
C SER A 1170 -16.85 -16.97 -45.71
N GLY A 1171 -16.14 -16.01 -46.32
CA GLY A 1171 -14.84 -15.56 -45.84
C GLY A 1171 -14.97 -14.99 -44.43
N PHE A 1172 -15.84 -14.00 -44.26
CA PHE A 1172 -16.12 -13.40 -42.94
C PHE A 1172 -16.88 -14.33 -42.00
N GLY A 1173 -17.84 -15.10 -42.50
CA GLY A 1173 -18.65 -16.01 -41.70
C GLY A 1173 -17.89 -17.20 -41.12
N VAL A 1174 -16.62 -17.40 -41.50
CA VAL A 1174 -15.74 -18.35 -40.79
C VAL A 1174 -15.38 -17.82 -39.41
N LEU A 1175 -15.33 -16.51 -39.20
CA LEU A 1175 -15.05 -15.92 -37.89
C LEU A 1175 -16.16 -16.21 -36.87
N ILE A 1176 -17.36 -16.66 -37.30
CA ILE A 1176 -18.42 -17.15 -36.39
C ILE A 1176 -17.94 -18.37 -35.56
N PHE A 1177 -16.86 -19.03 -35.98
CA PHE A 1177 -16.19 -20.09 -35.23
C PHE A 1177 -14.96 -19.58 -34.47
N SER A 1178 -14.90 -18.29 -34.14
CA SER A 1178 -13.91 -17.74 -33.21
C SER A 1178 -14.29 -18.11 -31.78
N ILE A 1179 -13.30 -18.41 -30.94
CA ILE A 1179 -13.50 -18.57 -29.50
C ILE A 1179 -13.71 -17.20 -28.83
N ILE A 1180 -12.97 -16.18 -29.29
CA ILE A 1180 -13.13 -14.77 -28.93
C ILE A 1180 -14.47 -14.19 -29.45
N THR A 1181 -15.33 -13.71 -28.55
CA THR A 1181 -16.69 -13.23 -28.86
C THR A 1181 -16.70 -12.01 -29.80
N PRO A 1182 -15.91 -10.96 -29.60
CA PRO A 1182 -15.86 -9.81 -30.51
C PRO A 1182 -15.53 -10.17 -31.96
N LEU A 1183 -14.65 -11.16 -32.18
CA LEU A 1183 -14.33 -11.66 -33.52
C LEU A 1183 -15.48 -12.47 -34.14
N ARG A 1184 -16.21 -13.22 -33.31
CA ARG A 1184 -17.42 -13.96 -33.69
C ARG A 1184 -18.49 -13.02 -34.22
N GLU A 1185 -18.77 -11.96 -33.46
CA GLU A 1185 -19.72 -10.92 -33.80
C GLU A 1185 -19.29 -10.13 -35.03
N PHE A 1186 -18.02 -9.74 -35.11
CA PHE A 1186 -17.44 -9.10 -36.28
C PHE A 1186 -17.69 -9.92 -37.55
N GLY A 1187 -17.46 -11.23 -37.49
CA GLY A 1187 -17.74 -12.17 -38.58
C GLY A 1187 -19.19 -12.19 -39.02
N LEU A 1188 -20.11 -12.27 -38.05
CA LEU A 1188 -21.55 -12.31 -38.29
C LEU A 1188 -22.05 -11.00 -38.89
N VAL A 1189 -21.70 -9.86 -38.30
CA VAL A 1189 -22.05 -8.51 -38.77
C VAL A 1189 -21.52 -8.31 -40.19
N ALA A 1190 -20.26 -8.67 -40.47
CA ALA A 1190 -19.69 -8.61 -41.81
C ALA A 1190 -20.45 -9.46 -42.85
N ALA A 1191 -20.80 -10.69 -42.50
CA ALA A 1191 -21.56 -11.57 -43.37
C ALA A 1191 -22.97 -11.03 -43.65
N LEU A 1192 -23.64 -10.47 -42.64
CA LEU A 1192 -24.94 -9.82 -42.77
C LEU A 1192 -24.86 -8.56 -43.64
N SER A 1193 -23.84 -7.73 -43.44
CA SER A 1193 -23.55 -6.55 -44.26
C SER A 1193 -23.45 -6.89 -45.75
N ILE A 1194 -22.71 -7.95 -46.08
CA ILE A 1194 -22.58 -8.42 -47.46
C ILE A 1194 -23.90 -8.95 -48.01
N LEU A 1195 -24.63 -9.74 -47.20
CA LEU A 1195 -25.93 -10.28 -47.57
C LEU A 1195 -26.91 -9.16 -47.89
N TYR A 1196 -27.04 -8.18 -47.01
CA TYR A 1196 -27.92 -7.04 -47.17
C TYR A 1196 -27.50 -6.15 -48.34
N ALA A 1197 -26.21 -5.89 -48.53
CA ALA A 1197 -25.72 -5.16 -49.70
C ALA A 1197 -26.07 -5.89 -51.01
N PHE A 1198 -25.83 -7.21 -51.08
CA PHE A 1198 -26.20 -8.02 -52.23
C PHE A 1198 -27.72 -7.99 -52.52
N LEU A 1199 -28.54 -8.18 -51.49
CA LEU A 1199 -30.00 -8.15 -51.62
C LEU A 1199 -30.50 -6.77 -52.06
N ALA A 1200 -29.96 -5.69 -51.48
CA ALA A 1200 -30.28 -4.33 -51.85
C ALA A 1200 -29.88 -4.03 -53.31
N SER A 1201 -28.70 -4.49 -53.76
CA SER A 1201 -28.22 -4.29 -55.13
C SER A 1201 -28.96 -5.14 -56.18
N VAL A 1202 -29.46 -6.33 -55.85
CA VAL A 1202 -30.16 -7.20 -56.81
C VAL A 1202 -31.66 -6.95 -56.85
N ILE A 1203 -32.27 -6.48 -55.74
CA ILE A 1203 -33.72 -6.28 -55.62
C ILE A 1203 -34.09 -4.79 -55.68
N VAL A 1204 -33.44 -3.94 -54.88
CA VAL A 1204 -33.82 -2.53 -54.72
C VAL A 1204 -33.22 -1.67 -55.83
N LEU A 1205 -31.93 -1.84 -56.14
CA LEU A 1205 -31.24 -1.02 -57.15
C LEU A 1205 -31.89 -1.06 -58.55
N PRO A 1206 -32.34 -2.21 -59.10
CA PRO A 1206 -33.03 -2.21 -60.40
C PRO A 1206 -34.30 -1.35 -60.39
N SER A 1207 -35.01 -1.32 -59.26
CA SER A 1207 -36.19 -0.46 -59.04
C SER A 1207 -35.80 1.01 -58.98
N LEU A 1208 -34.70 1.35 -58.32
CA LEU A 1208 -34.13 2.70 -58.26
C LEU A 1208 -33.67 3.18 -59.65
N ILE A 1209 -32.98 2.33 -60.42
CA ILE A 1209 -32.56 2.61 -61.80
C ILE A 1209 -33.80 2.82 -62.69
N LYS A 1210 -34.87 2.04 -62.52
CA LYS A 1210 -36.14 2.27 -63.23
C LYS A 1210 -36.69 3.66 -62.93
N ILE A 1211 -36.75 4.08 -61.66
CA ILE A 1211 -37.19 5.42 -61.26
C ILE A 1211 -36.32 6.51 -61.89
N TRP A 1212 -34.99 6.37 -61.80
CA TRP A 1212 -34.03 7.28 -62.43
C TRP A 1212 -34.27 7.40 -63.94
N SER A 1213 -34.49 6.27 -64.63
CA SER A 1213 -34.69 6.24 -66.08
C SER A 1213 -35.98 6.94 -66.51
N LEU A 1214 -37.04 6.87 -65.69
CA LEU A 1214 -38.29 7.60 -65.90
C LEU A 1214 -38.08 9.10 -65.73
N TYR A 1215 -37.33 9.53 -64.72
CA TYR A 1215 -37.02 10.93 -64.46
C TYR A 1215 -36.15 11.55 -65.58
N VAL A 1216 -35.06 10.88 -65.98
CA VAL A 1216 -34.12 11.40 -67.00
C VAL A 1216 -34.74 11.46 -68.41
N LYS A 1217 -35.62 10.51 -68.78
CA LYS A 1217 -36.38 10.57 -70.04
C LYS A 1217 -37.48 11.65 -70.04
N SER A 1218 -37.94 12.10 -68.87
CA SER A 1218 -39.09 13.00 -68.71
C SER A 1218 -38.81 14.52 -68.78
N LYS A 1219 -37.84 14.97 -69.59
CA LYS A 1219 -37.53 16.41 -69.72
C LYS A 1219 -38.67 17.31 -70.28
N SER A 1220 -39.94 16.87 -70.30
CA SER A 1220 -41.08 17.77 -70.07
C SER A 1220 -41.93 17.29 -68.87
N PRO A 1221 -42.15 18.13 -67.83
CA PRO A 1221 -43.04 17.81 -66.69
C PRO A 1221 -44.47 17.41 -67.13
N GLU A 1222 -44.90 17.93 -68.27
CA GLU A 1222 -46.19 17.63 -68.89
C GLU A 1222 -46.32 16.15 -69.29
N SER A 1223 -45.23 15.50 -69.73
CA SER A 1223 -45.24 14.09 -70.14
C SER A 1223 -45.41 13.10 -68.97
N LEU A 1224 -44.97 13.47 -67.76
CA LEU A 1224 -45.17 12.66 -66.55
C LEU A 1224 -46.61 12.75 -66.07
N ILE A 1225 -47.15 13.97 -65.99
CA ILE A 1225 -48.55 14.19 -65.60
C ILE A 1225 -49.46 13.47 -66.59
N GLU A 1226 -49.26 13.66 -67.90
CA GLU A 1226 -50.07 13.01 -68.93
C GLU A 1226 -49.99 11.47 -68.86
N ARG A 1227 -48.83 10.88 -68.52
CA ARG A 1227 -48.69 9.42 -68.38
C ARG A 1227 -49.40 8.86 -67.14
N PHE A 1228 -49.47 9.61 -66.04
CA PHE A 1228 -50.11 9.18 -64.79
C PHE A 1228 -51.58 9.61 -64.67
N THR A 1229 -52.03 10.61 -65.44
CA THR A 1229 -53.42 11.09 -65.43
C THR A 1229 -54.23 10.64 -66.64
N SER A 1230 -53.62 10.09 -67.69
CA SER A 1230 -54.37 9.55 -68.82
C SER A 1230 -55.04 8.22 -68.46
N PRO A 1231 -56.35 8.07 -68.70
CA PRO A 1231 -57.04 6.80 -68.48
C PRO A 1231 -56.44 5.75 -69.42
N LYS A 1232 -56.04 4.58 -68.86
CA LYS A 1232 -55.62 3.42 -69.65
C LYS A 1232 -56.72 3.11 -70.67
N GLU A 1233 -56.42 3.20 -71.96
CA GLU A 1233 -57.35 2.71 -72.98
C GLU A 1233 -57.59 1.21 -72.74
N PRO A 1234 -58.84 0.75 -72.80
CA PRO A 1234 -59.14 -0.66 -72.65
C PRO A 1234 -58.50 -1.42 -73.82
N GLU A 1235 -57.66 -2.41 -73.50
CA GLU A 1235 -57.14 -3.37 -74.47
C GLU A 1235 -58.30 -3.95 -75.27
N LYS A 1236 -58.40 -3.55 -76.54
CA LYS A 1236 -59.32 -4.18 -77.49
C LYS A 1236 -58.71 -5.52 -77.90
N GLY A 1237 -59.46 -6.57 -77.62
CA GLY A 1237 -59.04 -7.95 -77.82
C GLY A 1237 -58.97 -8.45 -79.27
N ASN A 1238 -58.67 -9.76 -79.30
CA ASN A 1238 -58.31 -10.70 -80.37
C ASN A 1238 -56.83 -10.78 -80.72
#